data_AF-A0A535PAS3-F1
#
_entry.id   AF-A0A535PAS3-F1
#
_cell.length_a   1.000
_cell.length_b   1.000
_cell.length_c   1.000
_cell.angle_alpha   90.00
_cell.angle_beta   90.00
_cell.angle_gamma   90.00
#
_symmetry.space_group_name_H-M   'P 1'
#
loop_
_entity.id
_entity.type
_entity.pdbx_description
1 polymer ?
#
loop_
_entity_poly.entity_id
_entity_poly.type
_entity_poly.pdbx_seq_one_letter_code
_entity_poly.pdbx_strand_id
1 'polypeptide(L)'
;MAPRGGTGDPHLRRRDRAARRPRQGLAARGPGSPRRAGARRRHDRARRDRHRDRDRARAPSPLVAGPRRPRGDDRARWLEERARRLRAGTVSRSGLISLASARAARWGILPDYHGWQGDVVETPPEVEQAILDSMGATTDSPPSIQEPRLPDEPCHPAPERAWGWAVQLYALRSRESWGVGDFADLRRFARWSRKAGASVMLLNPLGAQTPTLPYQPSPYYASTRRFRNAVYLRVEDVEGAKQVDLAQEREAALPLNTGRLIDYDRVFQLKAAALEKIFRAAPRPRGLASYVARQGRALRTFATFNALCETYGPAWRSWPSTPTAPDPERVAFHEWLQFHLDRQLARASREIGLITDVPVGFASDGYDAWRWRDSIAPRMRVGVPPDEFFRDGQDWGLPPINPWRLEDARWEPFVDAVRSAGRHAAGIRLDHVMGLFRLFWIPDGMTARQGAYVKYPARPLLSLLANESRRARAFVIGEDLGLVEPIVRRQLKEKGSLSYRLVWFESSEPSTWPPDAVAALGTHDLPTVAGIWTRSEPEHRLHHLREKLVQLTRLPESTPPVDVAVAVYAQLASGRPRIVLASMEDALGVHERPNVPGTVDEFPNWRLALPQTLEEIEEADGVLRIAAHMRAAGR
;
A
#
# COMPACT_ATOMS: atom_id res chain seq x y z
N MET A 1 57.38 -4.64 37.96
CA MET A 1 58.22 -4.11 36.86
C MET A 1 57.69 -2.76 36.42
N ALA A 2 58.53 -1.95 35.79
CA ALA A 2 58.35 -0.53 35.46
C ALA A 2 59.41 -0.17 34.38
N PRO A 3 59.40 1.02 33.73
CA PRO A 3 58.31 1.97 33.42
C PRO A 3 58.46 2.66 32.02
N ARG A 4 57.71 3.77 31.81
CA ARG A 4 57.93 4.89 30.81
C ARG A 4 57.64 4.53 29.34
N GLY A 5 57.25 5.46 28.46
CA GLY A 5 56.92 6.91 28.54
C GLY A 5 56.77 7.47 27.09
N GLY A 6 56.29 8.68 26.79
CA GLY A 6 55.73 9.78 27.58
C GLY A 6 56.01 11.15 26.90
N THR A 7 55.04 12.09 26.90
CA THR A 7 55.14 13.51 26.42
C THR A 7 55.40 13.73 24.90
N GLY A 8 55.03 14.86 24.28
CA GLY A 8 54.27 16.03 24.78
C GLY A 8 53.95 17.10 23.69
N ASP A 9 53.12 18.07 24.08
CA ASP A 9 52.71 19.32 23.40
C ASP A 9 53.29 20.51 24.24
N PRO A 10 53.13 21.85 23.98
CA PRO A 10 52.82 22.64 22.76
C PRO A 10 53.87 23.75 22.46
N HIS A 11 53.70 24.52 21.35
CA HIS A 11 53.87 26.00 21.26
C HIS A 11 53.46 26.49 19.84
N LEU A 12 52.71 27.57 19.54
CA LEU A 12 52.21 28.81 20.20
C LEU A 12 53.01 30.12 19.92
N ARG A 13 52.56 30.89 18.92
CA ARG A 13 52.56 32.39 18.75
C ARG A 13 51.85 32.73 17.41
N ARG A 14 50.78 33.53 17.29
CA ARG A 14 50.50 34.96 17.62
C ARG A 14 51.23 36.03 16.77
N ARG A 15 50.48 36.65 15.84
CA ARG A 15 50.28 38.10 15.57
C ARG A 15 49.35 38.22 14.34
N ASP A 16 48.25 39.00 14.27
CA ASP A 16 47.89 40.37 14.69
C ASP A 16 48.05 41.44 13.60
N ARG A 17 47.00 42.29 13.49
CA ARG A 17 46.83 43.50 12.64
C ARG A 17 46.54 43.29 11.13
N ALA A 18 45.95 44.25 10.41
CA ALA A 18 44.70 45.03 10.62
C ALA A 18 44.47 46.08 9.50
N ALA A 19 43.20 46.25 9.10
CA ALA A 19 42.55 47.49 8.64
C ALA A 19 42.75 48.06 7.20
N ARG A 20 41.73 48.86 6.83
CA ARG A 20 41.60 49.91 5.79
C ARG A 20 40.94 49.59 4.42
N ARG A 21 39.74 50.17 4.24
CA ARG A 21 39.18 50.66 2.94
C ARG A 21 39.80 52.03 2.60
N PRO A 22 39.78 52.48 1.33
CA PRO A 22 38.72 53.37 0.79
C PRO A 22 38.04 52.78 -0.47
N ARG A 23 36.89 53.18 -1.06
CA ARG A 23 35.99 54.37 -1.13
C ARG A 23 36.07 55.22 -2.43
N GLN A 24 34.98 55.14 -3.23
CA GLN A 24 34.27 56.20 -4.00
C GLN A 24 34.77 56.68 -5.40
N GLY A 25 33.79 57.12 -6.23
CA GLY A 25 33.89 57.64 -7.62
C GLY A 25 33.21 56.73 -8.67
N LEU A 26 32.05 56.98 -9.35
CA LEU A 26 30.95 57.99 -9.31
C LEU A 26 30.86 58.95 -10.55
N ALA A 27 29.69 58.93 -11.25
CA ALA A 27 29.14 59.87 -12.27
C ALA A 27 29.69 59.82 -13.74
N ALA A 28 28.96 60.21 -14.80
CA ALA A 28 27.50 60.31 -15.09
C ALA A 28 27.21 60.70 -16.58
N ARG A 29 25.90 60.75 -16.96
CA ARG A 29 25.23 61.46 -18.10
C ARG A 29 24.91 60.67 -19.41
N GLY A 30 23.69 60.90 -19.92
CA GLY A 30 23.23 60.68 -21.32
C GLY A 30 22.98 62.04 -22.00
N PRO A 31 21.92 62.27 -22.82
CA PRO A 31 20.85 61.38 -23.32
C PRO A 31 20.60 61.47 -24.86
N GLY A 32 19.57 60.81 -25.43
CA GLY A 32 19.18 61.02 -26.84
C GLY A 32 17.87 60.32 -27.32
N SER A 33 16.99 61.09 -27.96
CA SER A 33 15.76 60.73 -28.72
C SER A 33 15.53 61.85 -29.77
N PRO A 34 14.50 61.95 -30.66
CA PRO A 34 13.20 61.24 -30.74
C PRO A 34 12.62 61.01 -32.19
N ARG A 35 11.28 60.77 -32.32
CA ARG A 35 10.40 60.88 -33.53
C ARG A 35 10.48 59.73 -34.56
N ARG A 36 9.46 59.41 -35.41
CA ARG A 36 8.01 59.75 -35.56
C ARG A 36 7.36 58.69 -36.51
N ALA A 37 6.04 58.62 -36.79
CA ALA A 37 4.82 58.53 -35.94
C ALA A 37 3.54 58.51 -36.83
N GLY A 38 2.62 57.54 -36.69
CA GLY A 38 1.27 57.57 -37.30
C GLY A 38 0.63 56.19 -37.55
N ALA A 39 -0.69 56.05 -37.77
CA ALA A 39 -1.79 57.02 -37.61
C ALA A 39 -3.21 56.40 -37.71
N ARG A 40 -4.18 56.88 -36.88
CA ARG A 40 -5.66 56.94 -37.12
C ARG A 40 -6.46 55.60 -37.04
N ARG A 41 -7.78 55.54 -36.72
CA ARG A 41 -8.74 56.52 -36.12
C ARG A 41 -10.06 55.84 -35.64
N ARG A 42 -10.56 56.24 -34.46
CA ARG A 42 -11.99 56.51 -34.08
C ARG A 42 -13.02 55.33 -34.14
N HIS A 43 -14.24 55.40 -33.59
CA HIS A 43 -15.05 56.52 -33.04
C HIS A 43 -15.69 56.24 -31.65
N ASP A 44 -16.10 57.35 -31.00
CA ASP A 44 -17.06 57.63 -29.90
C ASP A 44 -17.95 56.50 -29.29
N ARG A 45 -18.26 56.48 -27.96
CA ARG A 45 -19.03 57.42 -27.09
C ARG A 45 -20.53 57.53 -27.48
N ALA A 46 -21.50 57.72 -26.57
CA ALA A 46 -21.47 58.14 -25.15
C ALA A 46 -22.75 57.77 -24.35
N ARG A 47 -22.68 57.89 -23.00
CA ARG A 47 -23.76 58.17 -22.00
C ARG A 47 -24.90 57.13 -21.88
N ARG A 48 -25.39 56.68 -20.71
CA ARG A 48 -25.55 57.15 -19.30
C ARG A 48 -26.72 58.11 -18.97
N ASP A 49 -27.41 57.72 -17.90
CA ASP A 49 -28.23 58.44 -16.91
C ASP A 49 -29.66 58.92 -17.28
N ARG A 50 -30.67 58.28 -16.63
CA ARG A 50 -31.70 58.93 -15.79
C ARG A 50 -32.43 57.92 -14.88
N HIS A 51 -33.30 58.42 -14.00
CA HIS A 51 -33.68 57.79 -12.71
C HIS A 51 -35.21 57.81 -12.48
N ARG A 52 -35.74 56.78 -11.77
CA ARG A 52 -37.04 56.76 -11.04
C ARG A 52 -38.33 56.82 -11.90
N ASP A 53 -39.52 56.39 -11.46
CA ASP A 53 -39.95 55.79 -10.16
C ASP A 53 -41.18 54.86 -10.37
N ARG A 54 -41.37 53.86 -9.48
CA ARG A 54 -42.66 53.21 -9.09
C ARG A 54 -43.43 52.35 -10.16
N ASP A 55 -44.29 51.37 -9.80
CA ASP A 55 -44.68 50.85 -8.47
C ASP A 55 -45.15 49.36 -8.48
N ARG A 56 -45.28 48.79 -7.26
CA ARG A 56 -46.16 47.66 -6.82
C ARG A 56 -45.87 46.17 -7.20
N ALA A 57 -45.40 45.47 -6.17
CA ALA A 57 -46.07 44.34 -5.49
C ALA A 57 -45.88 42.87 -5.94
N ARG A 58 -45.13 42.11 -5.12
CA ARG A 58 -45.64 41.00 -4.26
C ARG A 58 -44.64 40.64 -3.15
N ALA A 59 -45.09 39.98 -2.08
CA ALA A 59 -44.31 39.69 -0.87
C ALA A 59 -44.10 38.16 -0.64
N PRO A 60 -43.10 37.72 0.15
CA PRO A 60 -42.72 36.31 0.31
C PRO A 60 -43.26 35.64 1.59
N SER A 61 -43.35 34.29 1.58
CA SER A 61 -43.57 33.39 2.74
C SER A 61 -43.47 31.91 2.29
N PRO A 62 -43.28 30.91 3.19
CA PRO A 62 -42.31 30.86 4.28
C PRO A 62 -41.55 29.49 4.34
N LEU A 63 -40.84 29.23 5.43
CA LEU A 63 -40.00 28.03 5.66
C LEU A 63 -40.80 26.72 5.86
N VAL A 64 -40.17 25.58 5.55
CA VAL A 64 -40.62 24.22 5.93
C VAL A 64 -39.51 23.53 6.74
N ALA A 65 -39.88 22.81 7.82
CA ALA A 65 -38.94 22.18 8.74
C ALA A 65 -38.66 20.70 8.41
N GLY A 66 -37.42 20.24 8.62
CA GLY A 66 -37.01 18.85 8.45
C GLY A 66 -37.36 17.94 9.66
N PRO A 67 -37.40 16.61 9.46
CA PRO A 67 -37.81 15.65 10.49
C PRO A 67 -36.77 15.46 11.61
N ARG A 68 -37.25 15.20 12.83
CA ARG A 68 -36.43 14.88 14.02
C ARG A 68 -36.12 13.39 14.11
N ARG A 69 -34.95 13.03 14.66
CA ARG A 69 -34.55 11.63 14.95
C ARG A 69 -35.25 11.08 16.21
N PRO A 70 -35.62 9.79 16.25
CA PRO A 70 -36.17 9.14 17.46
C PRO A 70 -35.09 8.81 18.50
N ARG A 71 -35.51 8.28 19.67
CA ARG A 71 -34.65 7.95 20.84
C ARG A 71 -34.86 6.50 21.30
N GLY A 72 -33.80 5.90 21.83
CA GLY A 72 -33.89 4.80 22.80
C GLY A 72 -34.54 3.50 22.30
N ASP A 73 -35.80 3.29 22.70
CA ASP A 73 -36.44 1.97 22.76
C ASP A 73 -36.71 1.31 21.40
N ASP A 74 -36.78 2.09 20.31
CA ASP A 74 -36.94 1.58 18.95
C ASP A 74 -35.83 0.57 18.58
N ARG A 75 -34.62 0.72 19.15
CA ARG A 75 -33.48 -0.17 18.86
C ARG A 75 -33.69 -1.60 19.39
N ALA A 76 -34.46 -1.79 20.47
CA ALA A 76 -34.80 -3.12 20.98
C ALA A 76 -35.82 -3.81 20.04
N ARG A 77 -36.88 -3.10 19.67
CA ARG A 77 -37.90 -3.59 18.72
C ARG A 77 -37.28 -3.91 17.36
N TRP A 78 -36.39 -3.06 16.85
CA TRP A 78 -35.65 -3.29 15.60
C TRP A 78 -34.81 -4.58 15.64
N LEU A 79 -34.18 -4.90 16.78
CA LEU A 79 -33.41 -6.14 16.93
C LEU A 79 -34.31 -7.39 16.98
N GLU A 80 -35.47 -7.34 17.65
CA GLU A 80 -36.44 -8.44 17.62
C GLU A 80 -37.07 -8.64 16.25
N GLU A 81 -37.37 -7.57 15.54
CA GLU A 81 -37.94 -7.64 14.19
C GLU A 81 -36.91 -8.18 13.20
N ARG A 82 -35.64 -7.77 13.33
CA ARG A 82 -34.51 -8.34 12.60
C ARG A 82 -34.31 -9.82 12.94
N ALA A 83 -34.48 -10.24 14.19
CA ALA A 83 -34.43 -11.64 14.59
C ALA A 83 -35.61 -12.49 14.06
N ARG A 84 -36.78 -11.88 13.82
CA ARG A 84 -37.92 -12.51 13.12
C ARG A 84 -37.66 -12.61 11.61
N ARG A 85 -37.16 -11.54 10.97
CA ARG A 85 -36.77 -11.52 9.55
C ARG A 85 -35.61 -12.49 9.23
N LEU A 86 -34.75 -12.82 10.20
CA LEU A 86 -33.72 -13.88 10.07
C LEU A 86 -34.26 -15.31 10.21
N ARG A 87 -35.53 -15.52 10.61
CA ARG A 87 -36.16 -16.84 10.71
C ARG A 87 -37.18 -17.11 9.60
N ALA A 88 -37.71 -16.08 8.96
CA ALA A 88 -38.52 -16.19 7.75
C ALA A 88 -37.60 -16.04 6.53
N GLY A 89 -37.42 -17.11 5.76
CA GLY A 89 -36.63 -17.05 4.53
C GLY A 89 -37.17 -16.01 3.56
N THR A 90 -36.33 -15.08 3.11
CA THR A 90 -36.73 -13.96 2.25
C THR A 90 -37.11 -14.47 0.86
N VAL A 91 -38.41 -14.58 0.59
CA VAL A 91 -38.91 -14.82 -0.78
C VAL A 91 -38.72 -13.53 -1.59
N SER A 92 -38.00 -13.62 -2.72
CA SER A 92 -37.83 -12.48 -3.62
C SER A 92 -39.17 -12.01 -4.21
N ARG A 93 -39.24 -10.72 -4.58
CA ARG A 93 -40.38 -10.17 -5.32
C ARG A 93 -40.46 -10.65 -6.78
N SER A 94 -39.42 -11.32 -7.28
CA SER A 94 -39.48 -12.22 -8.44
C SER A 94 -39.49 -13.67 -7.94
N GLY A 95 -40.66 -14.31 -7.94
CA GLY A 95 -40.88 -15.67 -7.40
C GLY A 95 -40.27 -16.82 -8.21
N LEU A 96 -39.22 -16.56 -8.99
CA LEU A 96 -38.53 -17.50 -9.87
C LEU A 96 -37.01 -17.37 -9.66
N ILE A 97 -36.48 -18.12 -8.70
CA ILE A 97 -35.06 -18.46 -8.69
C ILE A 97 -34.82 -19.28 -9.97
N SER A 98 -34.08 -18.72 -10.93
CA SER A 98 -33.76 -19.43 -12.16
C SER A 98 -32.89 -20.65 -11.85
N LEU A 99 -32.98 -21.70 -12.68
CA LEU A 99 -32.08 -22.86 -12.54
C LEU A 99 -30.60 -22.47 -12.69
N ALA A 100 -30.32 -21.38 -13.43
CA ALA A 100 -29.00 -20.78 -13.53
C ALA A 100 -28.53 -20.18 -12.20
N SER A 101 -29.35 -19.41 -11.48
CA SER A 101 -28.96 -18.82 -10.19
C SER A 101 -28.85 -19.87 -9.09
N ALA A 102 -29.73 -20.88 -9.11
CA ALA A 102 -29.59 -22.06 -8.24
C ALA A 102 -28.28 -22.84 -8.50
N ARG A 103 -27.75 -22.80 -9.73
CA ARG A 103 -26.45 -23.38 -10.12
C ARG A 103 -25.28 -22.48 -9.72
N ALA A 104 -25.38 -21.18 -9.98
CA ALA A 104 -24.41 -20.16 -9.55
C ALA A 104 -24.16 -20.21 -8.04
N ALA A 105 -25.23 -20.31 -7.24
CA ALA A 105 -25.16 -20.46 -5.78
C ALA A 105 -24.42 -21.73 -5.32
N ARG A 106 -24.56 -22.86 -6.03
CA ARG A 106 -23.81 -24.10 -5.74
C ARG A 106 -22.32 -23.96 -6.07
N TRP A 107 -21.99 -23.25 -7.15
CA TRP A 107 -20.61 -22.90 -7.52
C TRP A 107 -20.01 -21.75 -6.68
N GLY A 108 -20.73 -21.26 -5.66
CA GLY A 108 -20.23 -20.32 -4.67
C GLY A 108 -20.41 -18.84 -5.02
N ILE A 109 -21.06 -18.52 -6.14
CA ILE A 109 -21.46 -17.15 -6.49
C ILE A 109 -22.56 -16.71 -5.51
N LEU A 110 -22.53 -15.45 -5.04
CA LEU A 110 -23.62 -14.88 -4.26
C LEU A 110 -24.71 -14.36 -5.21
N PRO A 111 -26.00 -14.70 -4.99
CA PRO A 111 -27.10 -14.16 -5.81
C PRO A 111 -27.38 -12.69 -5.48
N ASP A 112 -27.02 -12.24 -4.27
CA ASP A 112 -27.15 -10.86 -3.81
C ASP A 112 -26.08 -10.50 -2.77
N TYR A 113 -25.89 -9.19 -2.53
CA TYR A 113 -25.12 -8.67 -1.41
C TYR A 113 -25.66 -7.33 -0.92
N HIS A 114 -25.32 -6.95 0.32
CA HIS A 114 -25.65 -5.62 0.85
C HIS A 114 -24.69 -4.55 0.33
N GLY A 115 -25.25 -3.52 -0.30
CA GLY A 115 -24.53 -2.30 -0.68
C GLY A 115 -24.24 -1.38 0.51
N TRP A 116 -23.37 -0.40 0.31
CA TRP A 116 -22.93 0.51 1.37
C TRP A 116 -24.02 1.45 1.88
N GLN A 117 -25.13 1.61 1.16
CA GLN A 117 -26.28 2.41 1.59
C GLN A 117 -27.30 1.57 2.38
N GLY A 118 -27.02 0.27 2.60
CA GLY A 118 -27.95 -0.69 3.21
C GLY A 118 -28.97 -1.29 2.24
N ASP A 119 -28.81 -0.97 0.95
CA ASP A 119 -29.47 -1.57 -0.19
C ASP A 119 -29.10 -3.05 -0.36
N VAL A 120 -29.84 -3.76 -1.22
CA VAL A 120 -29.52 -5.11 -1.68
C VAL A 120 -29.25 -5.02 -3.17
N VAL A 121 -28.08 -5.47 -3.58
CA VAL A 121 -27.64 -5.52 -4.98
C VAL A 121 -27.71 -6.97 -5.43
N GLU A 122 -28.62 -7.27 -6.34
CA GLU A 122 -28.73 -8.58 -6.98
C GLU A 122 -27.60 -8.75 -8.03
N THR A 123 -27.06 -9.97 -8.13
CA THR A 123 -26.05 -10.32 -9.14
C THR A 123 -26.72 -10.49 -10.51
N PRO A 124 -26.26 -9.78 -11.57
CA PRO A 124 -26.86 -9.91 -12.90
C PRO A 124 -26.68 -11.33 -13.48
N PRO A 125 -27.69 -11.92 -14.15
CA PRO A 125 -27.59 -13.27 -14.72
C PRO A 125 -26.44 -13.45 -15.73
N GLU A 126 -26.11 -12.40 -16.49
CA GLU A 126 -24.97 -12.37 -17.41
C GLU A 126 -23.61 -12.43 -16.67
N VAL A 127 -23.57 -11.95 -15.42
CA VAL A 127 -22.39 -12.02 -14.53
C VAL A 127 -22.31 -13.40 -13.88
N GLU A 128 -23.43 -13.98 -13.44
CA GLU A 128 -23.48 -15.38 -13.01
C GLU A 128 -22.92 -16.31 -14.10
N GLN A 129 -23.40 -16.16 -15.34
CA GLN A 129 -22.97 -16.98 -16.47
C GLN A 129 -21.50 -16.76 -16.82
N ALA A 130 -21.03 -15.51 -16.89
CA ALA A 130 -19.63 -15.22 -17.20
C ALA A 130 -18.66 -15.82 -16.16
N ILE A 131 -19.03 -15.77 -14.87
CA ILE A 131 -18.23 -16.37 -13.78
C ILE A 131 -18.28 -17.91 -13.87
N LEU A 132 -19.44 -18.51 -14.14
CA LEU A 132 -19.56 -19.96 -14.34
C LEU A 132 -18.68 -20.46 -15.52
N ASP A 133 -18.72 -19.75 -16.65
CA ASP A 133 -17.89 -20.05 -17.83
C ASP A 133 -16.39 -19.94 -17.49
N SER A 134 -16.01 -18.88 -16.76
CA SER A 134 -14.63 -18.66 -16.29
C SER A 134 -14.16 -19.73 -15.30
N MET A 135 -15.04 -20.23 -14.43
CA MET A 135 -14.74 -21.36 -13.55
C MET A 135 -14.58 -22.70 -14.30
N GLY A 136 -14.96 -22.78 -15.58
CA GLY A 136 -15.05 -24.02 -16.33
C GLY A 136 -16.22 -24.90 -15.86
N ALA A 137 -17.32 -24.30 -15.41
CA ALA A 137 -18.47 -25.01 -14.89
C ALA A 137 -19.22 -25.75 -16.01
N THR A 138 -18.87 -27.02 -16.23
CA THR A 138 -19.57 -27.94 -17.16
C THR A 138 -20.68 -28.76 -16.48
N THR A 139 -20.64 -28.88 -15.16
CA THR A 139 -21.58 -29.66 -14.33
C THR A 139 -22.55 -28.78 -13.52
N ASP A 140 -23.59 -29.38 -12.97
CA ASP A 140 -24.55 -28.69 -12.09
C ASP A 140 -23.98 -28.33 -10.72
N SER A 141 -22.97 -29.06 -10.26
CA SER A 141 -22.28 -28.85 -8.97
C SER A 141 -20.77 -28.77 -9.18
N PRO A 142 -20.04 -28.00 -8.36
CA PRO A 142 -18.58 -27.94 -8.39
C PRO A 142 -17.93 -29.25 -7.94
N PRO A 143 -16.62 -29.45 -8.23
CA PRO A 143 -15.86 -30.57 -7.67
C PRO A 143 -15.73 -30.46 -6.15
N SER A 144 -15.62 -31.60 -5.47
CA SER A 144 -15.34 -31.67 -4.04
C SER A 144 -13.90 -31.28 -3.72
N ILE A 145 -13.71 -30.32 -2.81
CA ILE A 145 -12.40 -29.95 -2.27
C ILE A 145 -12.09 -30.76 -1.01
N GLN A 146 -10.91 -31.37 -0.92
CA GLN A 146 -10.37 -31.95 0.31
C GLN A 146 -9.69 -30.88 1.15
N GLU A 147 -10.24 -30.60 2.34
CA GLU A 147 -9.63 -29.65 3.29
C GLU A 147 -8.29 -30.21 3.85
N PRO A 148 -7.20 -29.42 3.88
CA PRO A 148 -5.94 -29.84 4.49
C PRO A 148 -6.11 -30.07 6.00
N ARG A 149 -5.79 -31.28 6.45
CA ARG A 149 -5.86 -31.68 7.86
C ARG A 149 -4.75 -31.00 8.67
N LEU A 150 -5.09 -29.92 9.35
CA LEU A 150 -4.19 -29.09 10.15
C LEU A 150 -4.72 -28.91 11.58
N PRO A 151 -3.84 -28.65 12.58
CA PRO A 151 -4.26 -28.23 13.91
C PRO A 151 -5.12 -26.96 13.85
N ASP A 152 -6.25 -26.97 14.55
CA ASP A 152 -7.16 -25.83 14.68
C ASP A 152 -6.68 -24.87 15.79
N GLU A 153 -5.45 -24.38 15.62
CA GLU A 153 -4.79 -23.47 16.56
C GLU A 153 -4.96 -22.00 16.13
N PRO A 154 -4.88 -21.03 17.06
CA PRO A 154 -4.81 -19.60 16.74
C PRO A 154 -3.44 -19.21 16.18
N CYS A 155 -3.35 -18.03 15.57
CA CYS A 155 -2.12 -17.42 15.07
C CYS A 155 -1.07 -17.21 16.18
N HIS A 156 0.17 -16.90 15.78
CA HIS A 156 1.19 -16.47 16.73
C HIS A 156 0.73 -15.18 17.45
N PRO A 157 0.86 -15.08 18.79
CA PRO A 157 0.37 -13.92 19.53
C PRO A 157 1.11 -12.64 19.13
N ALA A 158 0.35 -11.56 18.97
CA ALA A 158 0.88 -10.20 18.85
C ALA A 158 1.53 -9.72 20.16
N PRO A 159 2.38 -8.66 20.13
CA PRO A 159 2.78 -7.95 21.34
C PRO A 159 1.56 -7.45 22.15
N GLU A 160 1.72 -7.29 23.46
CA GLU A 160 0.64 -6.77 24.33
C GLU A 160 0.42 -5.28 24.11
N ARG A 161 1.49 -4.50 23.99
CA ARG A 161 1.45 -3.08 23.64
C ARG A 161 2.67 -2.73 22.81
N ALA A 162 2.47 -1.95 21.75
CA ALA A 162 3.52 -1.51 20.84
C ALA A 162 3.12 -0.24 20.07
N TRP A 163 4.10 0.39 19.43
CA TRP A 163 3.88 1.24 18.26
C TRP A 163 4.95 1.03 17.18
N GLY A 164 4.71 1.61 16.00
CA GLY A 164 5.65 1.63 14.89
C GLY A 164 5.31 2.66 13.82
N TRP A 165 6.17 2.74 12.81
CA TRP A 165 5.91 3.50 11.59
C TRP A 165 5.30 2.61 10.51
N ALA A 166 4.33 3.13 9.76
CA ALA A 166 3.97 2.62 8.44
C ALA A 166 4.74 3.43 7.39
N VAL A 167 5.52 2.77 6.54
CA VAL A 167 6.37 3.42 5.54
C VAL A 167 6.23 2.77 4.17
N GLN A 168 6.19 3.62 3.15
CA GLN A 168 6.46 3.22 1.77
C GLN A 168 7.98 3.16 1.58
N LEU A 169 8.56 1.96 1.54
CA LEU A 169 10.01 1.77 1.47
C LEU A 169 10.62 2.44 0.23
N TYR A 170 9.93 2.38 -0.91
CA TYR A 170 10.41 3.01 -2.14
C TYR A 170 10.58 4.54 -2.00
N ALA A 171 9.77 5.17 -1.13
CA ALA A 171 9.75 6.61 -0.90
C ALA A 171 10.79 7.07 0.13
N LEU A 172 11.36 6.13 0.89
CA LEU A 172 12.20 6.36 2.07
C LEU A 172 13.69 6.42 1.68
N ARG A 173 14.10 7.50 1.03
CA ARG A 173 15.45 7.67 0.47
C ARG A 173 16.41 8.33 1.46
N SER A 174 17.64 7.85 1.56
CA SER A 174 18.78 8.64 2.04
C SER A 174 19.39 9.45 0.91
N ARG A 175 20.33 10.35 1.23
CA ARG A 175 21.17 11.05 0.24
C ARG A 175 21.95 10.10 -0.68
N GLU A 176 22.23 8.89 -0.19
CA GLU A 176 22.98 7.86 -0.91
C GLU A 176 22.09 6.88 -1.71
N SER A 177 20.76 6.94 -1.61
CA SER A 177 19.87 6.03 -2.35
C SER A 177 20.07 6.16 -3.87
N TRP A 178 19.80 5.09 -4.63
CA TRP A 178 19.83 5.14 -6.10
C TRP A 178 18.41 5.41 -6.62
N GLY A 179 17.92 6.65 -6.44
CA GLY A 179 16.61 7.14 -6.90
C GLY A 179 15.38 6.60 -6.14
N VAL A 180 15.50 5.43 -5.50
CA VAL A 180 14.49 4.71 -4.72
C VAL A 180 15.07 4.27 -3.37
N GLY A 181 14.25 4.24 -2.32
CA GLY A 181 14.66 3.73 -1.00
C GLY A 181 14.87 2.21 -1.04
N ASP A 182 15.93 1.73 -0.36
CA ASP A 182 16.37 0.33 -0.44
C ASP A 182 16.63 -0.33 0.94
N PHE A 183 17.10 -1.58 0.95
CA PHE A 183 17.28 -2.33 2.20
C PHE A 183 18.39 -1.80 3.13
N ALA A 184 19.30 -0.93 2.66
CA ALA A 184 20.20 -0.20 3.55
C ALA A 184 19.49 1.00 4.20
N ASP A 185 18.66 1.71 3.44
CA ASP A 185 17.79 2.78 3.94
C ASP A 185 16.82 2.25 5.02
N LEU A 186 16.14 1.13 4.73
CA LEU A 186 15.30 0.40 5.68
C LEU A 186 16.07 0.06 6.96
N ARG A 187 17.27 -0.52 6.84
CA ARG A 187 18.10 -0.96 7.96
C ARG A 187 18.57 0.21 8.82
N ARG A 188 18.90 1.36 8.21
CA ARG A 188 19.18 2.60 8.93
C ARG A 188 17.95 3.08 9.69
N PHE A 189 16.84 3.28 8.98
CA PHE A 189 15.64 3.87 9.58
C PHE A 189 15.00 2.98 10.64
N ALA A 190 15.03 1.65 10.47
CA ALA A 190 14.65 0.68 11.50
C ALA A 190 15.46 0.84 12.79
N ARG A 191 16.78 0.99 12.67
CA ARG A 191 17.69 1.19 13.81
C ARG A 191 17.44 2.52 14.52
N TRP A 192 17.22 3.60 13.77
CA TRP A 192 16.85 4.90 14.35
C TRP A 192 15.48 4.81 15.03
N SER A 193 14.50 4.20 14.37
CA SER A 193 13.12 4.07 14.88
C SER A 193 13.09 3.33 16.21
N ARG A 194 13.86 2.25 16.35
CA ARG A 194 13.98 1.52 17.62
C ARG A 194 14.65 2.33 18.72
N LYS A 195 15.59 3.24 18.42
CA LYS A 195 16.12 4.22 19.39
C LYS A 195 15.09 5.30 19.76
N ALA A 196 14.24 5.69 18.81
CA ALA A 196 13.11 6.59 19.09
C ALA A 196 12.02 5.92 19.95
N GLY A 197 11.97 4.59 19.97
CA GLY A 197 11.12 3.77 20.85
C GLY A 197 10.16 2.85 20.10
N ALA A 198 10.17 2.86 18.75
CA ALA A 198 9.29 1.99 17.96
C ALA A 198 9.69 0.52 18.12
N SER A 199 8.67 -0.34 18.30
CA SER A 199 8.86 -1.79 18.39
C SER A 199 8.69 -2.48 17.03
N VAL A 200 7.87 -1.91 16.14
CA VAL A 200 7.54 -2.49 14.83
C VAL A 200 7.66 -1.47 13.69
N MET A 201 7.63 -1.97 12.44
CA MET A 201 7.57 -1.14 11.23
C MET A 201 6.78 -1.85 10.13
N LEU A 202 5.66 -1.28 9.69
CA LEU A 202 4.89 -1.78 8.54
C LEU A 202 5.51 -1.28 7.23
N LEU A 203 5.78 -2.23 6.34
CA LEU A 203 6.27 -1.97 4.98
C LEU A 203 5.17 -2.27 3.97
N ASN A 204 5.18 -1.53 2.85
CA ASN A 204 4.46 -1.92 1.65
C ASN A 204 4.92 -3.31 1.12
N PRO A 205 4.13 -3.95 0.25
CA PRO A 205 4.52 -5.23 -0.34
C PRO A 205 5.86 -5.16 -1.07
N LEU A 206 6.69 -6.19 -0.88
CA LEU A 206 8.04 -6.29 -1.45
C LEU A 206 8.13 -7.28 -2.64
N GLY A 207 6.97 -7.69 -3.19
CA GLY A 207 6.87 -8.69 -4.26
C GLY A 207 7.63 -8.30 -5.52
N ALA A 208 8.19 -9.27 -6.24
CA ALA A 208 9.01 -9.00 -7.41
C ALA A 208 8.19 -8.53 -8.61
N GLN A 209 8.75 -7.64 -9.43
CA GLN A 209 8.26 -7.33 -10.78
C GLN A 209 8.98 -8.16 -11.84
N THR A 210 8.48 -8.13 -13.08
CA THR A 210 9.21 -8.61 -14.25
C THR A 210 10.46 -7.75 -14.50
N PRO A 211 11.57 -8.31 -15.02
CA PRO A 211 12.81 -7.58 -15.31
C PRO A 211 12.73 -6.80 -16.63
N THR A 212 11.67 -6.00 -16.82
CA THR A 212 11.27 -5.44 -18.12
C THR A 212 10.92 -3.96 -18.01
N LEU A 213 10.96 -3.25 -19.14
CA LEU A 213 10.47 -1.87 -19.25
C LEU A 213 9.14 -1.82 -20.03
N PRO A 214 8.20 -0.89 -19.72
CA PRO A 214 8.24 0.01 -18.56
C PRO A 214 8.12 -0.74 -17.24
N TYR A 215 8.70 -0.20 -16.17
CA TYR A 215 8.83 -0.89 -14.89
C TYR A 215 7.61 -0.65 -13.99
N GLN A 216 6.91 -1.72 -13.62
CA GLN A 216 5.66 -1.65 -12.84
C GLN A 216 5.90 -1.03 -11.44
N PRO A 217 5.36 0.18 -11.14
CA PRO A 217 5.58 0.84 -9.86
C PRO A 217 4.74 0.26 -8.72
N SER A 218 3.57 -0.34 -9.00
CA SER A 218 2.65 -0.80 -7.96
C SER A 218 3.17 -2.03 -7.21
N PRO A 219 3.34 -1.97 -5.89
CA PRO A 219 3.72 -3.13 -5.08
C PRO A 219 2.58 -4.16 -4.96
N TYR A 220 1.33 -3.77 -5.23
CA TYR A 220 0.17 -4.66 -5.23
C TYR A 220 -0.04 -5.36 -6.58
N TYR A 221 0.49 -4.79 -7.67
CA TYR A 221 0.53 -5.41 -9.00
C TYR A 221 1.84 -6.19 -9.24
N ALA A 222 2.31 -6.93 -8.22
CA ALA A 222 3.57 -7.65 -8.28
C ALA A 222 3.50 -8.90 -9.18
N SER A 223 4.55 -9.15 -9.98
CA SER A 223 4.71 -10.39 -10.76
C SER A 223 4.69 -11.66 -9.89
N THR A 224 5.17 -11.58 -8.64
CA THR A 224 5.01 -12.66 -7.65
C THR A 224 5.03 -12.19 -6.20
N ARG A 225 4.18 -12.80 -5.37
CA ARG A 225 4.18 -12.63 -3.91
C ARG A 225 5.27 -13.44 -3.21
N ARG A 226 5.87 -14.43 -3.89
CA ARG A 226 6.88 -15.34 -3.29
C ARG A 226 8.28 -14.74 -3.22
N PHE A 227 8.71 -14.05 -4.28
CA PHE A 227 10.07 -13.52 -4.42
C PHE A 227 10.12 -12.00 -4.19
N ARG A 228 11.31 -11.37 -4.27
CA ARG A 228 11.51 -9.95 -3.91
C ARG A 228 11.88 -9.06 -5.09
N ASN A 229 11.41 -7.82 -5.05
CA ASN A 229 11.75 -6.80 -6.05
C ASN A 229 13.25 -6.42 -5.98
N ALA A 230 13.92 -6.41 -7.14
CA ALA A 230 15.33 -6.08 -7.27
C ALA A 230 15.64 -4.60 -6.97
N VAL A 231 14.69 -3.67 -7.14
CA VAL A 231 14.94 -2.23 -6.90
C VAL A 231 15.24 -1.93 -5.43
N TYR A 232 14.80 -2.77 -4.49
CA TYR A 232 15.12 -2.64 -3.05
C TYR A 232 16.52 -3.16 -2.69
N LEU A 233 17.30 -3.68 -3.64
CA LEU A 233 18.67 -4.10 -3.36
C LEU A 233 19.61 -2.88 -3.27
N ARG A 234 20.37 -2.77 -2.19
CA ARG A 234 21.49 -1.83 -2.08
C ARG A 234 22.68 -2.38 -2.85
N VAL A 235 23.07 -1.73 -3.94
CA VAL A 235 24.09 -2.23 -4.88
C VAL A 235 25.46 -2.41 -4.22
N GLU A 236 25.89 -1.44 -3.42
CA GLU A 236 27.22 -1.40 -2.78
C GLU A 236 27.34 -2.36 -1.58
N ASP A 237 26.20 -2.85 -1.05
CA ASP A 237 26.13 -3.80 0.08
C ASP A 237 26.07 -5.28 -0.42
N VAL A 238 26.21 -5.49 -1.74
CA VAL A 238 26.28 -6.79 -2.43
C VAL A 238 27.69 -7.38 -2.39
N GLU A 239 27.78 -8.70 -2.20
CA GLU A 239 29.05 -9.43 -2.21
C GLU A 239 29.65 -9.44 -3.63
N GLY A 240 30.79 -8.76 -3.80
CA GLY A 240 31.43 -8.51 -5.10
C GLY A 240 31.49 -7.02 -5.48
N ALA A 241 30.67 -6.15 -4.87
CA ALA A 241 30.56 -4.74 -5.29
C ALA A 241 31.89 -3.96 -5.28
N LYS A 242 32.83 -4.33 -4.41
CA LYS A 242 34.17 -3.72 -4.30
C LYS A 242 35.20 -4.24 -5.31
N GLN A 243 34.81 -5.13 -6.24
CA GLN A 243 35.68 -5.74 -7.24
C GLN A 243 35.50 -5.11 -8.64
N VAL A 244 34.56 -4.19 -8.79
CA VAL A 244 34.18 -3.57 -10.07
C VAL A 244 34.02 -2.06 -9.90
N ASP A 245 34.23 -1.31 -10.98
CA ASP A 245 33.92 0.12 -10.99
C ASP A 245 32.43 0.35 -11.28
N LEU A 246 31.80 1.11 -10.39
CA LEU A 246 30.40 1.50 -10.38
C LEU A 246 30.21 3.02 -10.35
N ALA A 247 31.29 3.80 -10.54
CA ALA A 247 31.26 5.26 -10.50
C ALA A 247 30.23 5.81 -11.50
N GLN A 248 30.27 5.35 -12.75
CA GLN A 248 29.34 5.75 -13.81
C GLN A 248 27.86 5.51 -13.44
N GLU A 249 27.51 4.33 -12.93
CA GLU A 249 26.14 4.05 -12.53
C GLU A 249 25.72 4.85 -11.29
N ARG A 250 26.60 5.01 -10.30
CA ARG A 250 26.30 5.78 -9.08
C ARG A 250 26.15 7.28 -9.37
N GLU A 251 27.03 7.87 -10.17
CA GLU A 251 26.96 9.27 -10.61
C GLU A 251 25.69 9.55 -11.44
N ALA A 252 25.23 8.57 -12.22
CA ALA A 252 23.94 8.65 -12.92
C ALA A 252 22.71 8.39 -12.02
N ALA A 253 22.88 7.70 -10.88
CA ALA A 253 21.79 7.33 -9.97
C ALA A 253 21.49 8.38 -8.89
N LEU A 254 22.52 9.01 -8.30
CA LEU A 254 22.32 9.99 -7.22
C LEU A 254 21.47 11.22 -7.63
N PRO A 255 21.55 11.78 -8.86
CA PRO A 255 20.68 12.88 -9.29
C PRO A 255 19.18 12.55 -9.26
N LEU A 256 18.80 11.27 -9.33
CA LEU A 256 17.40 10.83 -9.24
C LEU A 256 16.78 11.11 -7.87
N ASN A 257 17.59 11.36 -6.84
CA ASN A 257 17.11 11.78 -5.52
C ASN A 257 16.61 13.24 -5.48
N THR A 258 16.93 14.07 -6.49
CA THR A 258 16.59 15.51 -6.49
C THR A 258 15.10 15.79 -6.70
N GLY A 259 14.42 14.95 -7.48
CA GLY A 259 12.96 15.01 -7.68
C GLY A 259 12.21 14.09 -6.73
N ARG A 260 10.98 14.45 -6.36
CA ARG A 260 10.06 13.55 -5.63
C ARG A 260 9.44 12.46 -6.51
N LEU A 261 9.32 12.69 -7.82
CA LEU A 261 8.79 11.69 -8.75
C LEU A 261 9.86 10.63 -9.05
N ILE A 262 9.56 9.37 -8.73
CA ILE A 262 10.45 8.23 -8.93
C ILE A 262 10.36 7.74 -10.37
N ASP A 263 11.53 7.71 -11.01
CA ASP A 263 11.77 7.11 -12.31
C ASP A 263 12.23 5.64 -12.13
N TYR A 264 11.26 4.74 -11.99
CA TYR A 264 11.53 3.31 -11.80
C TYR A 264 12.27 2.69 -13.00
N ASP A 265 12.02 3.15 -14.22
CA ASP A 265 12.69 2.67 -15.43
C ASP A 265 14.19 2.97 -15.36
N ARG A 266 14.55 4.22 -15.02
CA ARG A 266 15.96 4.63 -14.90
C ARG A 266 16.65 3.98 -13.70
N VAL A 267 15.94 3.86 -12.57
CA VAL A 267 16.43 3.13 -11.38
C VAL A 267 16.70 1.67 -11.70
N PHE A 268 15.76 0.99 -12.39
CA PHE A 268 15.92 -0.41 -12.78
C PHE A 268 17.09 -0.59 -13.75
N GLN A 269 17.19 0.22 -14.81
CA GLN A 269 18.33 0.20 -15.73
C GLN A 269 19.68 0.31 -15.02
N LEU A 270 19.82 1.30 -14.12
CA LEU A 270 21.08 1.58 -13.43
C LEU A 270 21.44 0.47 -12.43
N LYS A 271 20.48 0.02 -11.61
CA LYS A 271 20.71 -1.09 -10.68
C LYS A 271 21.00 -2.39 -11.45
N ALA A 272 20.31 -2.67 -12.55
CA ALA A 272 20.58 -3.85 -13.38
C ALA A 272 22.00 -3.82 -13.96
N ALA A 273 22.40 -2.74 -14.63
CA ALA A 273 23.74 -2.60 -15.22
C ALA A 273 24.87 -2.78 -14.19
N ALA A 274 24.72 -2.18 -13.00
CA ALA A 274 25.65 -2.39 -11.91
C ALA A 274 25.66 -3.84 -11.40
N LEU A 275 24.50 -4.47 -11.25
CA LEU A 275 24.39 -5.85 -10.75
C LEU A 275 24.93 -6.88 -11.75
N GLU A 276 24.84 -6.64 -13.07
CA GLU A 276 25.52 -7.42 -14.10
C GLU A 276 27.05 -7.41 -13.92
N LYS A 277 27.65 -6.22 -13.74
CA LYS A 277 29.09 -6.09 -13.46
C LYS A 277 29.49 -6.91 -12.24
N ILE A 278 28.74 -6.75 -11.14
CA ILE A 278 29.04 -7.41 -9.86
C ILE A 278 28.87 -8.93 -9.97
N PHE A 279 27.84 -9.42 -10.66
CA PHE A 279 27.63 -10.85 -10.87
C PHE A 279 28.77 -11.48 -11.67
N ARG A 280 29.26 -10.83 -12.73
CA ARG A 280 30.39 -11.35 -13.53
C ARG A 280 31.69 -11.45 -12.72
N ALA A 281 31.93 -10.52 -11.80
CA ALA A 281 33.08 -10.58 -10.89
C ALA A 281 32.90 -11.60 -9.75
N ALA A 282 31.69 -11.71 -9.19
CA ALA A 282 31.39 -12.56 -8.02
C ALA A 282 30.12 -13.43 -8.21
N PRO A 283 30.11 -14.38 -9.17
CA PRO A 283 28.92 -15.17 -9.48
C PRO A 283 28.60 -16.24 -8.42
N ARG A 284 29.57 -16.57 -7.55
CA ARG A 284 29.49 -17.67 -6.56
C ARG A 284 29.71 -17.18 -5.11
N PRO A 285 28.91 -16.22 -4.60
CA PRO A 285 29.08 -15.67 -3.26
C PRO A 285 28.77 -16.69 -2.16
N ARG A 286 29.38 -16.50 -0.99
CA ARG A 286 29.40 -17.49 0.10
C ARG A 286 28.00 -17.75 0.66
N GLY A 287 27.49 -18.95 0.37
CA GLY A 287 26.19 -19.44 0.83
C GLY A 287 25.12 -19.55 -0.25
N LEU A 288 25.37 -19.10 -1.49
CA LEU A 288 24.40 -19.17 -2.58
C LEU A 288 23.88 -20.60 -2.82
N ALA A 289 24.75 -21.61 -2.84
CA ALA A 289 24.34 -23.01 -3.05
C ALA A 289 23.36 -23.50 -1.96
N SER A 290 23.55 -23.12 -0.69
CA SER A 290 22.65 -23.45 0.42
C SER A 290 21.32 -22.70 0.30
N TYR A 291 21.35 -21.45 -0.17
CA TYR A 291 20.13 -20.68 -0.49
C TYR A 291 19.32 -21.33 -1.61
N VAL A 292 19.96 -21.65 -2.74
CA VAL A 292 19.31 -22.27 -3.91
C VAL A 292 18.70 -23.63 -3.52
N ALA A 293 19.47 -24.48 -2.84
CA ALA A 293 18.97 -25.77 -2.34
C ALA A 293 17.74 -25.62 -1.41
N ARG A 294 17.75 -24.61 -0.52
CA ARG A 294 16.64 -24.33 0.41
C ARG A 294 15.39 -23.75 -0.27
N GLN A 295 15.53 -22.95 -1.32
CA GLN A 295 14.38 -22.43 -2.07
C GLN A 295 13.83 -23.46 -3.08
N GLY A 296 14.71 -24.36 -3.56
CA GLY A 296 14.39 -25.48 -4.44
C GLY A 296 13.87 -25.05 -5.82
N ARG A 297 13.15 -25.96 -6.47
CA ARG A 297 12.61 -25.81 -7.84
C ARG A 297 11.91 -24.48 -8.08
N ALA A 298 11.16 -23.97 -7.09
CA ALA A 298 10.41 -22.72 -7.23
C ALA A 298 11.29 -21.48 -7.48
N LEU A 299 12.52 -21.43 -6.96
CA LEU A 299 13.47 -20.36 -7.28
C LEU A 299 13.98 -20.49 -8.71
N ARG A 300 14.43 -21.69 -9.09
CA ARG A 300 14.92 -21.96 -10.45
C ARG A 300 13.84 -21.66 -11.49
N THR A 301 12.59 -22.05 -11.23
CA THR A 301 11.44 -21.78 -12.12
C THR A 301 11.07 -20.30 -12.21
N PHE A 302 11.18 -19.52 -11.12
CA PHE A 302 11.05 -18.05 -11.17
C PHE A 302 12.21 -17.38 -11.92
N ALA A 303 13.44 -17.84 -11.70
CA ALA A 303 14.61 -17.36 -12.41
C ALA A 303 14.56 -17.66 -13.92
N THR A 304 14.06 -18.85 -14.31
CA THR A 304 13.79 -19.20 -15.71
C THR A 304 12.72 -18.29 -16.31
N PHE A 305 11.63 -18.03 -15.58
CA PHE A 305 10.57 -17.11 -16.04
C PHE A 305 11.11 -15.69 -16.29
N ASN A 306 11.91 -15.14 -15.37
CA ASN A 306 12.50 -13.82 -15.55
C ASN A 306 13.43 -13.73 -16.77
N ALA A 307 14.26 -14.75 -17.01
CA ALA A 307 15.12 -14.81 -18.20
C ALA A 307 14.31 -14.93 -19.51
N LEU A 308 13.12 -15.55 -19.45
CA LEU A 308 12.16 -15.56 -20.56
C LEU A 308 11.48 -14.19 -20.74
N CYS A 309 11.16 -13.45 -19.67
CA CYS A 309 10.63 -12.08 -19.77
C CYS A 309 11.61 -11.11 -20.46
N GLU A 310 12.91 -11.25 -20.22
CA GLU A 310 13.93 -10.44 -20.89
C GLU A 310 14.04 -10.78 -22.40
N THR A 311 13.62 -11.99 -22.80
CA THR A 311 13.69 -12.46 -24.20
C THR A 311 12.40 -12.17 -24.99
N TYR A 312 11.24 -12.36 -24.36
CA TYR A 312 9.91 -12.37 -25.01
C TYR A 312 8.96 -11.28 -24.49
N GLY A 313 9.43 -10.39 -23.60
CA GLY A 313 8.61 -9.37 -22.95
C GLY A 313 7.84 -9.88 -21.71
N PRO A 314 7.22 -8.98 -20.94
CA PRO A 314 6.60 -9.31 -19.66
C PRO A 314 5.37 -10.23 -19.79
N ALA A 315 4.62 -10.11 -20.90
CA ALA A 315 3.37 -10.82 -21.10
C ALA A 315 3.58 -12.28 -21.51
N TRP A 316 3.52 -13.21 -20.55
CA TRP A 316 3.66 -14.64 -20.84
C TRP A 316 2.62 -15.19 -21.82
N ARG A 317 1.47 -14.49 -21.96
CA ARG A 317 0.42 -14.81 -22.93
C ARG A 317 0.80 -14.54 -24.39
N SER A 318 1.79 -13.68 -24.66
CA SER A 318 2.31 -13.42 -26.01
C SER A 318 3.58 -14.19 -26.35
N TRP A 319 4.04 -15.08 -25.47
CA TRP A 319 5.18 -15.96 -25.73
C TRP A 319 4.81 -17.08 -26.72
N PRO A 320 5.77 -17.63 -27.48
CA PRO A 320 5.54 -18.84 -28.28
C PRO A 320 5.13 -20.02 -27.38
N SER A 321 4.34 -20.95 -27.92
CA SER A 321 3.82 -22.13 -27.19
C SER A 321 4.93 -23.02 -26.62
N THR A 322 6.10 -23.03 -27.25
CA THR A 322 7.34 -23.64 -26.73
C THR A 322 8.45 -22.59 -26.71
N PRO A 323 8.62 -21.83 -25.60
CA PRO A 323 9.73 -20.88 -25.47
C PRO A 323 11.08 -21.60 -25.47
N THR A 324 12.07 -20.99 -26.12
CA THR A 324 13.46 -21.50 -26.09
C THR A 324 13.98 -21.48 -24.67
N ALA A 325 14.67 -22.54 -24.25
CA ALA A 325 15.28 -22.59 -22.91
C ALA A 325 16.31 -21.44 -22.76
N PRO A 326 16.19 -20.58 -21.73
CA PRO A 326 17.10 -19.46 -21.55
C PRO A 326 18.48 -19.92 -21.09
N ASP A 327 19.47 -19.06 -21.32
CA ASP A 327 20.87 -19.28 -20.91
C ASP A 327 20.96 -19.67 -19.40
N PRO A 328 21.60 -20.80 -19.06
CA PRO A 328 21.82 -21.21 -17.68
C PRO A 328 22.50 -20.16 -16.77
N GLU A 329 23.36 -19.29 -17.32
CA GLU A 329 23.98 -18.17 -16.61
C GLU A 329 22.97 -17.05 -16.33
N ARG A 330 22.10 -16.73 -17.29
CA ARG A 330 20.99 -15.78 -17.12
C ARG A 330 20.04 -16.21 -16.00
N VAL A 331 19.71 -17.49 -15.95
CA VAL A 331 18.94 -18.06 -14.84
C VAL A 331 19.71 -17.94 -13.53
N ALA A 332 21.02 -18.28 -13.52
CA ALA A 332 21.84 -18.18 -12.31
C ALA A 332 21.94 -16.74 -11.75
N PHE A 333 21.95 -15.70 -12.61
CA PHE A 333 21.89 -14.30 -12.20
C PHE A 333 20.60 -13.98 -11.40
N HIS A 334 19.43 -14.40 -11.88
CA HIS A 334 18.19 -14.16 -11.14
C HIS A 334 18.12 -14.97 -9.82
N GLU A 335 18.73 -16.15 -9.74
CA GLU A 335 18.88 -16.89 -8.47
C GLU A 335 19.82 -16.16 -7.48
N TRP A 336 20.91 -15.57 -8.00
CA TRP A 336 21.88 -14.77 -7.26
C TRP A 336 21.28 -13.44 -6.73
N LEU A 337 20.41 -12.77 -7.52
CA LEU A 337 19.66 -11.60 -7.05
C LEU A 337 18.80 -11.91 -5.82
N GLN A 338 18.01 -12.98 -5.89
CA GLN A 338 17.10 -13.36 -4.80
C GLN A 338 17.86 -13.80 -3.53
N PHE A 339 19.08 -14.30 -3.66
CA PHE A 339 19.98 -14.58 -2.54
C PHE A 339 20.44 -13.30 -1.82
N HIS A 340 20.86 -12.26 -2.55
CA HIS A 340 21.28 -11.00 -1.93
C HIS A 340 20.10 -10.22 -1.35
N LEU A 341 18.93 -10.27 -1.99
CA LEU A 341 17.68 -9.73 -1.45
C LEU A 341 17.27 -10.41 -0.13
N ASP A 342 17.35 -11.75 -0.04
CA ASP A 342 17.11 -12.50 1.21
C ASP A 342 18.12 -12.09 2.30
N ARG A 343 19.39 -11.85 1.94
CA ARG A 343 20.44 -11.43 2.90
C ARG A 343 20.28 -10.00 3.40
N GLN A 344 19.97 -9.05 2.52
CA GLN A 344 19.82 -7.64 2.93
C GLN A 344 18.54 -7.44 3.75
N LEU A 345 17.41 -8.04 3.34
CA LEU A 345 16.19 -8.02 4.14
C LEU A 345 16.40 -8.72 5.50
N ALA A 346 17.13 -9.85 5.55
CA ALA A 346 17.51 -10.53 6.78
C ALA A 346 18.54 -9.76 7.66
N ARG A 347 19.18 -8.69 7.15
CA ARG A 347 19.97 -7.75 7.96
C ARG A 347 19.04 -6.68 8.55
N ALA A 348 18.16 -6.10 7.73
CA ALA A 348 17.23 -5.06 8.14
C ALA A 348 16.24 -5.53 9.23
N SER A 349 15.70 -6.74 9.11
CA SER A 349 14.75 -7.34 10.07
C SER A 349 15.31 -7.63 11.46
N ARG A 350 16.60 -7.42 11.69
CA ARG A 350 17.25 -7.54 13.01
C ARG A 350 17.30 -6.22 13.78
N GLU A 351 17.10 -5.11 13.08
CA GLU A 351 17.16 -3.77 13.68
C GLU A 351 15.81 -3.44 14.37
N ILE A 352 14.67 -3.78 13.74
CA ILE A 352 13.30 -3.63 14.26
C ILE A 352 12.38 -4.79 13.81
N GLY A 353 11.26 -5.02 14.51
CA GLY A 353 10.26 -6.02 14.10
C GLY A 353 9.46 -5.59 12.87
N LEU A 354 9.83 -6.09 11.69
CA LEU A 354 9.08 -5.77 10.46
C LEU A 354 7.68 -6.38 10.48
N ILE A 355 6.69 -5.61 10.05
CA ILE A 355 5.39 -6.10 9.61
C ILE A 355 5.41 -6.03 8.08
N THR A 356 5.25 -7.17 7.42
CA THR A 356 5.27 -7.25 5.94
C THR A 356 3.86 -7.49 5.41
N ASP A 357 3.50 -6.77 4.35
CA ASP A 357 2.19 -6.89 3.72
C ASP A 357 2.07 -8.11 2.78
N VAL A 358 0.84 -8.62 2.67
CA VAL A 358 0.45 -9.75 1.81
C VAL A 358 -0.66 -9.29 0.86
N PRO A 359 -0.34 -8.91 -0.40
CA PRO A 359 -1.34 -8.48 -1.38
C PRO A 359 -2.41 -9.53 -1.67
N VAL A 360 -3.61 -9.06 -2.03
CA VAL A 360 -4.75 -9.88 -2.49
C VAL A 360 -4.37 -10.85 -3.62
N GLY A 361 -3.56 -10.40 -4.57
CA GLY A 361 -3.21 -11.14 -5.78
C GLY A 361 -1.83 -10.81 -6.34
N PHE A 362 -1.70 -10.89 -7.65
CA PHE A 362 -0.47 -10.71 -8.41
C PHE A 362 -0.82 -10.19 -9.82
N ALA A 363 0.15 -9.64 -10.55
CA ALA A 363 -0.02 -9.16 -11.91
C ALA A 363 -0.62 -10.25 -12.83
N SER A 364 -1.54 -9.87 -13.72
CA SER A 364 -2.19 -10.82 -14.62
C SER A 364 -1.20 -11.55 -15.53
N ASP A 365 -0.13 -10.86 -15.96
CA ASP A 365 1.00 -11.39 -16.72
C ASP A 365 2.23 -11.72 -15.84
N GLY A 366 2.05 -11.82 -14.53
CA GLY A 366 3.11 -12.16 -13.59
C GLY A 366 3.54 -13.64 -13.59
N TYR A 367 4.67 -13.93 -12.95
CA TYR A 367 5.15 -15.29 -12.68
C TYR A 367 4.12 -16.15 -11.96
N ASP A 368 3.46 -15.59 -10.94
CA ASP A 368 2.44 -16.32 -10.18
C ASP A 368 1.23 -16.66 -11.08
N ALA A 369 0.84 -15.77 -11.98
CA ALA A 369 -0.21 -16.03 -12.96
C ALA A 369 0.20 -17.05 -14.04
N TRP A 370 1.45 -17.03 -14.51
CA TRP A 370 1.98 -18.05 -15.43
C TRP A 370 2.07 -19.44 -14.78
N ARG A 371 2.51 -19.49 -13.52
CA ARG A 371 2.63 -20.71 -12.69
C ARG A 371 1.27 -21.34 -12.42
N TRP A 372 0.25 -20.53 -12.15
CA TRP A 372 -1.10 -20.97 -11.81
C TRP A 372 -2.13 -20.67 -12.91
N ARG A 373 -1.70 -20.56 -14.17
CA ARG A 373 -2.56 -20.25 -15.34
C ARG A 373 -3.72 -21.23 -15.52
N ASP A 374 -3.52 -22.48 -15.10
CA ASP A 374 -4.49 -23.58 -15.15
C ASP A 374 -5.41 -23.61 -13.89
N SER A 375 -5.26 -22.64 -12.98
CA SER A 375 -5.97 -22.51 -11.70
C SER A 375 -6.55 -21.11 -11.43
N ILE A 376 -6.15 -20.09 -12.18
CA ILE A 376 -6.84 -18.79 -12.24
C ILE A 376 -8.15 -18.90 -13.04
N ALA A 377 -9.09 -17.99 -12.79
CA ALA A 377 -10.29 -17.86 -13.60
C ALA A 377 -10.03 -16.85 -14.75
N PRO A 378 -9.98 -17.27 -16.02
CA PRO A 378 -9.68 -16.38 -17.14
C PRO A 378 -10.83 -15.40 -17.44
N ARG A 379 -10.50 -14.21 -17.93
CA ARG A 379 -11.44 -13.11 -18.21
C ARG A 379 -12.21 -12.57 -17.00
N MET A 380 -11.60 -12.68 -15.82
CA MET A 380 -12.08 -12.15 -14.55
C MET A 380 -11.00 -11.31 -13.89
N ARG A 381 -11.40 -10.22 -13.26
CA ARG A 381 -10.53 -9.32 -12.48
C ARG A 381 -11.08 -9.20 -11.06
N VAL A 382 -10.21 -9.15 -10.06
CA VAL A 382 -10.59 -8.89 -8.66
C VAL A 382 -10.76 -7.39 -8.46
N GLY A 383 -11.74 -7.00 -7.66
CA GLY A 383 -11.95 -5.62 -7.23
C GLY A 383 -12.79 -5.55 -5.96
N VAL A 384 -13.51 -4.43 -5.80
CA VAL A 384 -14.55 -4.24 -4.77
C VAL A 384 -15.77 -3.52 -5.36
N PRO A 385 -16.98 -3.80 -4.85
CA PRO A 385 -18.17 -3.04 -5.22
C PRO A 385 -18.07 -1.57 -4.74
N PRO A 386 -18.95 -0.68 -5.23
CA PRO A 386 -19.10 0.68 -4.71
C PRO A 386 -19.16 0.76 -3.18
N ASP A 387 -18.44 1.74 -2.62
CA ASP A 387 -18.53 2.13 -1.20
C ASP A 387 -18.56 3.67 -1.02
N GLU A 388 -18.61 4.13 0.24
CA GLU A 388 -18.63 5.56 0.61
C GLU A 388 -17.37 6.31 0.13
N PHE A 389 -16.21 5.66 0.24
CA PHE A 389 -14.88 6.17 -0.09
C PHE A 389 -14.50 5.89 -1.56
N PHE A 390 -15.17 4.98 -2.27
CA PHE A 390 -14.93 4.63 -3.67
C PHE A 390 -16.27 4.34 -4.39
N ARG A 391 -16.93 5.42 -4.85
CA ARG A 391 -18.35 5.36 -5.25
C ARG A 391 -18.64 4.60 -6.53
N ASP A 392 -17.63 4.32 -7.36
CA ASP A 392 -17.72 3.52 -8.59
C ASP A 392 -17.27 2.07 -8.40
N GLY A 393 -16.87 1.73 -7.16
CA GLY A 393 -16.14 0.51 -6.85
C GLY A 393 -14.65 0.69 -7.17
N GLN A 394 -13.92 -0.42 -7.20
CA GLN A 394 -12.54 -0.46 -7.69
C GLN A 394 -12.34 -1.72 -8.53
N ASP A 395 -11.50 -1.62 -9.55
CA ASP A 395 -10.97 -2.76 -10.31
C ASP A 395 -9.46 -2.79 -10.07
N TRP A 396 -8.92 -3.92 -9.64
CA TRP A 396 -7.49 -4.05 -9.33
C TRP A 396 -6.69 -4.72 -10.45
N GLY A 397 -7.35 -5.19 -11.52
CA GLY A 397 -6.70 -5.86 -12.66
C GLY A 397 -6.02 -7.19 -12.33
N LEU A 398 -6.22 -7.73 -11.12
CA LEU A 398 -5.62 -8.97 -10.62
C LEU A 398 -6.50 -10.15 -11.06
N PRO A 399 -5.96 -11.27 -11.58
CA PRO A 399 -6.76 -12.46 -11.87
C PRO A 399 -7.11 -13.19 -10.57
N PRO A 400 -8.37 -13.60 -10.34
CA PRO A 400 -8.70 -14.45 -9.20
C PRO A 400 -8.18 -15.88 -9.42
N ILE A 401 -7.77 -16.54 -8.33
CA ILE A 401 -7.66 -18.01 -8.29
C ILE A 401 -9.08 -18.58 -8.22
N ASN A 402 -9.41 -19.55 -9.06
CA ASN A 402 -10.66 -20.28 -8.95
C ASN A 402 -10.67 -21.06 -7.62
N PRO A 403 -11.61 -20.83 -6.69
CA PRO A 403 -11.60 -21.46 -5.37
C PRO A 403 -11.67 -22.99 -5.47
N TRP A 404 -12.33 -23.52 -6.50
CA TRP A 404 -12.46 -24.95 -6.79
C TRP A 404 -11.19 -25.58 -7.39
N ARG A 405 -10.14 -24.77 -7.65
CA ARG A 405 -8.80 -25.20 -8.12
C ARG A 405 -7.71 -25.04 -7.05
N LEU A 406 -8.06 -24.62 -5.83
CA LEU A 406 -7.08 -24.43 -4.75
C LEU A 406 -6.38 -25.74 -4.35
N GLU A 407 -7.07 -26.89 -4.41
CA GLU A 407 -6.49 -28.21 -4.14
C GLU A 407 -5.53 -28.67 -5.25
N ASP A 408 -5.90 -28.51 -6.52
CA ASP A 408 -5.02 -28.79 -7.68
C ASP A 408 -3.70 -28.00 -7.58
N ALA A 409 -3.82 -26.73 -7.15
CA ALA A 409 -2.68 -25.85 -6.87
C ALA A 409 -1.99 -26.12 -5.51
N ARG A 410 -2.35 -27.21 -4.81
CA ARG A 410 -1.85 -27.64 -3.48
C ARG A 410 -1.88 -26.55 -2.40
N TRP A 411 -2.85 -25.63 -2.49
CA TRP A 411 -2.98 -24.44 -1.66
C TRP A 411 -1.79 -23.46 -1.75
N GLU A 412 -0.82 -23.71 -2.65
CA GLU A 412 0.39 -22.90 -2.85
C GLU A 412 0.11 -21.42 -3.18
N PRO A 413 -0.96 -21.03 -3.94
CA PRO A 413 -1.26 -19.62 -4.22
C PRO A 413 -1.40 -18.74 -2.98
N PHE A 414 -1.93 -19.30 -1.88
CA PHE A 414 -2.07 -18.63 -0.60
C PHE A 414 -0.86 -18.90 0.30
N VAL A 415 -0.48 -20.18 0.42
CA VAL A 415 0.58 -20.61 1.34
C VAL A 415 1.92 -19.97 1.01
N ASP A 416 2.33 -19.91 -0.25
CA ASP A 416 3.61 -19.29 -0.62
C ASP A 416 3.65 -17.78 -0.35
N ALA A 417 2.51 -17.09 -0.42
CA ALA A 417 2.42 -15.65 -0.16
C ALA A 417 2.59 -15.34 1.34
N VAL A 418 1.82 -16.02 2.20
CA VAL A 418 1.92 -15.88 3.67
C VAL A 418 3.30 -16.29 4.17
N ARG A 419 3.80 -17.44 3.69
CA ARG A 419 5.13 -17.99 3.98
C ARG A 419 6.28 -17.10 3.53
N SER A 420 6.10 -16.40 2.41
CA SER A 420 7.04 -15.42 1.88
C SER A 420 7.12 -14.21 2.80
N ALA A 421 5.99 -13.59 3.14
CA ALA A 421 5.93 -12.42 3.99
C ALA A 421 6.53 -12.69 5.38
N GLY A 422 6.03 -13.72 6.07
CA GLY A 422 6.47 -14.08 7.42
C GLY A 422 7.95 -14.48 7.56
N ARG A 423 8.69 -14.70 6.46
CA ARG A 423 10.06 -15.21 6.46
C ARG A 423 11.07 -14.34 7.23
N HIS A 424 10.87 -13.02 7.24
CA HIS A 424 11.76 -12.03 7.90
C HIS A 424 10.95 -10.99 8.69
N ALA A 425 9.77 -11.39 9.19
CA ALA A 425 8.81 -10.47 9.80
C ALA A 425 8.44 -10.90 11.22
N ALA A 426 8.20 -9.93 12.09
CA ALA A 426 7.57 -10.12 13.39
C ALA A 426 6.04 -10.19 13.29
N GLY A 427 5.46 -9.64 12.21
CA GLY A 427 4.04 -9.75 11.90
C GLY A 427 3.76 -9.69 10.40
N ILE A 428 2.54 -10.06 10.00
CA ILE A 428 2.05 -9.93 8.63
C ILE A 428 0.73 -9.16 8.61
N ARG A 429 0.58 -8.25 7.65
CA ARG A 429 -0.73 -7.71 7.26
C ARG A 429 -1.27 -8.58 6.13
N LEU A 430 -2.52 -9.01 6.22
CA LEU A 430 -3.28 -9.50 5.07
C LEU A 430 -4.14 -8.36 4.54
N ASP A 431 -3.82 -7.97 3.32
CA ASP A 431 -4.56 -6.99 2.51
C ASP A 431 -5.92 -7.58 2.12
N HIS A 432 -7.01 -6.82 2.30
CA HIS A 432 -8.40 -7.23 2.09
C HIS A 432 -8.70 -8.63 2.66
N VAL A 433 -8.61 -8.80 3.99
CA VAL A 433 -8.68 -10.14 4.63
C VAL A 433 -10.01 -10.87 4.38
N MET A 434 -11.05 -10.14 3.98
CA MET A 434 -12.32 -10.65 3.45
C MET A 434 -12.12 -11.65 2.31
N GLY A 435 -11.02 -11.55 1.55
CA GLY A 435 -10.66 -12.46 0.45
C GLY A 435 -10.48 -13.94 0.84
N LEU A 436 -10.32 -14.25 2.13
CA LEU A 436 -10.36 -15.64 2.61
C LEU A 436 -11.79 -16.22 2.59
N PHE A 437 -12.81 -15.37 2.61
CA PHE A 437 -14.24 -15.70 2.71
C PHE A 437 -14.97 -15.47 1.38
N ARG A 438 -14.69 -14.35 0.72
CA ARG A 438 -15.19 -14.01 -0.62
C ARG A 438 -14.31 -12.96 -1.29
N LEU A 439 -14.16 -13.04 -2.61
CA LEU A 439 -13.63 -11.95 -3.43
C LEU A 439 -14.71 -11.48 -4.41
N PHE A 440 -14.68 -10.19 -4.76
CA PHE A 440 -15.57 -9.61 -5.75
C PHE A 440 -14.91 -9.72 -7.13
N TRP A 441 -15.58 -10.38 -8.07
CA TRP A 441 -15.09 -10.69 -9.41
C TRP A 441 -15.82 -9.83 -10.44
N ILE A 442 -15.05 -9.22 -11.35
CA ILE A 442 -15.51 -8.34 -12.41
C ILE A 442 -15.18 -9.01 -13.76
N PRO A 443 -16.17 -9.31 -14.61
CA PRO A 443 -15.92 -9.88 -15.94
C PRO A 443 -15.19 -8.91 -16.90
N ASP A 444 -14.53 -9.46 -17.92
CA ASP A 444 -13.98 -8.66 -19.03
C ASP A 444 -15.07 -7.88 -19.78
N GLY A 445 -14.78 -6.61 -20.07
CA GLY A 445 -15.73 -5.65 -20.63
C GLY A 445 -16.70 -5.00 -19.63
N MET A 446 -16.72 -5.43 -18.36
CA MET A 446 -17.61 -4.88 -17.32
C MET A 446 -16.88 -3.98 -16.31
N THR A 447 -17.64 -3.09 -15.66
CA THR A 447 -17.16 -2.17 -14.62
C THR A 447 -17.27 -2.76 -13.20
N ALA A 448 -16.57 -2.18 -12.22
CA ALA A 448 -16.65 -2.60 -10.82
C ALA A 448 -18.04 -2.44 -10.18
N ARG A 449 -18.97 -1.69 -10.81
CA ARG A 449 -20.39 -1.64 -10.41
C ARG A 449 -21.16 -2.93 -10.73
N GLN A 450 -20.65 -3.76 -11.64
CA GLN A 450 -21.35 -4.92 -12.21
C GLN A 450 -20.79 -6.27 -11.75
N GLY A 451 -19.71 -6.29 -10.96
CA GLY A 451 -19.14 -7.54 -10.46
C GLY A 451 -20.04 -8.25 -9.43
N ALA A 452 -19.62 -9.45 -9.03
CA ALA A 452 -20.33 -10.26 -8.04
C ALA A 452 -19.36 -10.91 -7.05
N TYR A 453 -19.83 -11.21 -5.84
CA TYR A 453 -19.03 -11.93 -4.85
C TYR A 453 -19.00 -13.44 -5.14
N VAL A 454 -17.79 -14.00 -5.13
CA VAL A 454 -17.52 -15.45 -5.19
C VAL A 454 -16.93 -15.90 -3.84
N LYS A 455 -17.51 -16.95 -3.25
CA LYS A 455 -17.07 -17.54 -1.97
C LYS A 455 -15.72 -18.24 -2.08
N TYR A 456 -14.91 -18.12 -1.03
CA TYR A 456 -13.65 -18.82 -0.83
C TYR A 456 -13.75 -19.72 0.41
N PRO A 457 -12.98 -20.83 0.46
CA PRO A 457 -13.04 -21.79 1.56
C PRO A 457 -12.34 -21.24 2.82
N ALA A 458 -13.03 -20.37 3.56
CA ALA A 458 -12.48 -19.65 4.71
C ALA A 458 -11.90 -20.56 5.79
N ARG A 459 -12.55 -21.69 6.10
CA ARG A 459 -12.11 -22.60 7.17
C ARG A 459 -10.67 -23.13 6.95
N PRO A 460 -10.34 -23.80 5.82
CA PRO A 460 -8.97 -24.26 5.58
C PRO A 460 -8.00 -23.10 5.36
N LEU A 461 -8.42 -21.99 4.72
CA LEU A 461 -7.55 -20.82 4.52
C LEU A 461 -7.13 -20.16 5.85
N LEU A 462 -8.06 -19.99 6.79
CA LEU A 462 -7.80 -19.49 8.14
C LEU A 462 -6.92 -20.45 8.97
N SER A 463 -7.05 -21.77 8.77
CA SER A 463 -6.18 -22.75 9.43
C SER A 463 -4.77 -22.80 8.81
N LEU A 464 -4.65 -22.67 7.49
CA LEU A 464 -3.36 -22.49 6.79
C LEU A 464 -2.65 -21.22 7.26
N LEU A 465 -3.39 -20.11 7.39
CA LEU A 465 -2.89 -18.82 7.90
C LEU A 465 -2.32 -18.95 9.32
N ALA A 466 -3.08 -19.54 10.25
CA ALA A 466 -2.63 -19.74 11.62
C ALA A 466 -1.39 -20.64 11.71
N ASN A 467 -1.34 -21.70 10.90
CA ASN A 467 -0.20 -22.61 10.85
C ASN A 467 1.07 -21.93 10.29
N GLU A 468 0.99 -21.19 9.18
CA GLU A 468 2.15 -20.44 8.66
C GLU A 468 2.56 -19.29 9.61
N SER A 469 1.60 -18.60 10.24
CA SER A 469 1.87 -17.59 11.29
C SER A 469 2.67 -18.18 12.45
N ARG A 470 2.23 -19.31 13.03
CA ARG A 470 2.95 -20.02 14.10
C ARG A 470 4.34 -20.48 13.66
N ARG A 471 4.46 -20.99 12.43
CA ARG A 471 5.71 -21.50 11.84
C ARG A 471 6.73 -20.39 11.54
N ALA A 472 6.25 -19.20 11.17
CA ALA A 472 7.06 -17.99 11.02
C ALA A 472 7.40 -17.32 12.37
N ARG A 473 6.59 -17.56 13.42
CA ARG A 473 6.53 -16.74 14.64
C ARG A 473 6.17 -15.27 14.34
N ALA A 474 5.28 -15.08 13.37
CA ALA A 474 4.80 -13.78 12.94
C ALA A 474 3.31 -13.62 13.28
N PHE A 475 2.94 -12.59 14.06
CA PHE A 475 1.53 -12.32 14.38
C PHE A 475 0.76 -11.84 13.15
N VAL A 476 -0.58 -11.93 13.19
CA VAL A 476 -1.42 -11.57 12.04
C VAL A 476 -2.24 -10.31 12.31
N ILE A 477 -2.29 -9.43 11.33
CA ILE A 477 -3.24 -8.33 11.20
C ILE A 477 -4.09 -8.64 9.97
N GLY A 478 -5.40 -8.78 10.16
CA GLY A 478 -6.36 -8.77 9.06
C GLY A 478 -6.77 -7.33 8.81
N GLU A 479 -6.56 -6.82 7.60
CA GLU A 479 -7.24 -5.59 7.20
C GLU A 479 -8.71 -5.90 6.95
N ASP A 480 -9.57 -5.43 7.88
CA ASP A 480 -11.01 -5.68 7.91
C ASP A 480 -11.83 -4.38 7.76
N LEU A 481 -11.58 -3.64 6.68
CA LEU A 481 -12.23 -2.35 6.36
C LEU A 481 -13.37 -2.53 5.34
N GLY A 482 -14.15 -1.46 5.13
CA GLY A 482 -15.32 -1.50 4.23
C GLY A 482 -16.45 -2.43 4.72
N LEU A 483 -17.10 -3.11 3.77
CA LEU A 483 -18.33 -3.89 3.99
C LEU A 483 -18.06 -5.29 4.57
N VAL A 484 -17.59 -5.32 5.82
CA VAL A 484 -17.21 -6.56 6.53
C VAL A 484 -18.37 -7.21 7.27
N GLU A 485 -18.63 -8.48 6.94
CA GLU A 485 -19.67 -9.27 7.59
C GLU A 485 -19.29 -9.65 9.04
N PRO A 486 -20.25 -9.71 9.99
CA PRO A 486 -19.96 -10.06 11.39
C PRO A 486 -19.30 -11.44 11.59
N ILE A 487 -19.44 -12.36 10.63
CA ILE A 487 -18.75 -13.66 10.64
C ILE A 487 -17.23 -13.51 10.48
N VAL A 488 -16.77 -12.61 9.61
CA VAL A 488 -15.35 -12.37 9.31
C VAL A 488 -14.62 -11.91 10.56
N ARG A 489 -15.11 -10.82 11.18
CA ARG A 489 -14.53 -10.26 12.43
C ARG A 489 -14.53 -11.26 13.58
N ARG A 490 -15.53 -12.15 13.65
CA ARG A 490 -15.57 -13.19 14.68
C ARG A 490 -14.53 -14.28 14.44
N GLN A 491 -14.46 -14.85 13.23
CA GLN A 491 -13.50 -15.92 12.93
C GLN A 491 -12.04 -15.45 12.95
N LEU A 492 -11.76 -14.19 12.55
CA LEU A 492 -10.44 -13.58 12.72
C LEU A 492 -10.04 -13.50 14.20
N LYS A 493 -10.96 -13.09 15.07
CA LYS A 493 -10.71 -13.05 16.52
C LYS A 493 -10.55 -14.45 17.12
N GLU A 494 -11.39 -15.42 16.73
CA GLU A 494 -11.28 -16.83 17.13
C GLU A 494 -9.89 -17.40 16.72
N LYS A 495 -9.35 -16.98 15.58
CA LYS A 495 -7.99 -17.31 15.11
C LYS A 495 -6.88 -16.40 15.68
N GLY A 496 -7.16 -15.47 16.59
CA GLY A 496 -6.14 -14.60 17.20
C GLY A 496 -5.51 -13.57 16.26
N SER A 497 -6.14 -13.26 15.13
CA SER A 497 -5.74 -12.14 14.27
C SER A 497 -6.16 -10.82 14.90
N LEU A 498 -5.29 -9.81 14.83
CA LEU A 498 -5.68 -8.42 15.09
C LEU A 498 -6.59 -7.92 13.96
N SER A 499 -7.52 -7.04 14.31
CA SER A 499 -8.30 -6.20 13.39
C SER A 499 -7.52 -4.93 13.00
N TYR A 500 -7.92 -4.21 11.96
CA TYR A 500 -7.38 -2.89 11.61
C TYR A 500 -8.44 -1.79 11.83
N ARG A 501 -8.08 -0.75 12.61
CA ARG A 501 -8.98 0.34 13.02
C ARG A 501 -8.40 1.69 12.62
N LEU A 502 -9.12 2.44 11.79
CA LEU A 502 -8.64 3.68 11.19
C LEU A 502 -9.50 4.87 11.60
N VAL A 503 -8.85 5.99 11.94
CA VAL A 503 -9.52 7.27 12.26
C VAL A 503 -10.48 7.69 11.15
N TRP A 504 -10.16 7.42 9.88
CA TRP A 504 -11.06 7.74 8.77
C TRP A 504 -12.39 6.96 8.77
N PHE A 505 -12.40 5.67 9.11
CA PHE A 505 -13.63 4.86 9.12
C PHE A 505 -14.36 4.85 10.47
N GLU A 506 -13.66 4.92 11.60
CA GLU A 506 -14.28 4.78 12.93
C GLU A 506 -15.01 6.05 13.36
N SER A 507 -16.28 5.94 13.79
CA SER A 507 -17.08 7.06 14.30
C SER A 507 -16.97 7.24 15.82
N SER A 508 -16.19 6.40 16.49
CA SER A 508 -15.99 6.35 17.93
C SER A 508 -14.56 6.75 18.31
N GLU A 509 -14.34 7.20 19.55
CA GLU A 509 -13.01 7.61 20.00
C GLU A 509 -12.04 6.40 20.16
N PRO A 510 -10.72 6.56 19.93
CA PRO A 510 -9.71 5.49 20.09
C PRO A 510 -9.63 4.85 21.50
N SER A 511 -10.17 5.54 22.50
CA SER A 511 -10.40 5.07 23.87
C SER A 511 -11.43 3.92 23.96
N THR A 512 -12.30 3.79 22.96
CA THR A 512 -13.41 2.82 22.93
C THR A 512 -13.17 1.61 22.01
N TRP A 513 -12.18 1.70 21.12
CA TRP A 513 -11.87 0.68 20.12
C TRP A 513 -11.42 -0.65 20.77
N PRO A 514 -11.61 -1.81 20.10
CA PRO A 514 -11.22 -3.11 20.64
C PRO A 514 -9.69 -3.18 20.87
N PRO A 515 -9.22 -3.84 21.95
CA PRO A 515 -7.80 -3.99 22.20
C PRO A 515 -7.11 -4.85 21.14
N ASP A 516 -7.74 -5.93 20.68
CA ASP A 516 -7.22 -6.86 19.64
C ASP A 516 -7.29 -6.25 18.22
N ALA A 517 -6.70 -5.07 18.08
CA ALA A 517 -6.57 -4.33 16.85
C ALA A 517 -5.23 -3.60 16.76
N VAL A 518 -4.86 -3.27 15.52
CA VAL A 518 -3.90 -2.22 15.20
C VAL A 518 -4.68 -0.95 14.88
N ALA A 519 -4.25 0.17 15.45
CA ALA A 519 -4.84 1.49 15.20
C ALA A 519 -3.92 2.36 14.34
N ALA A 520 -4.49 3.06 13.37
CA ALA A 520 -3.79 4.07 12.58
C ALA A 520 -4.76 5.20 12.17
N LEU A 521 -4.25 6.22 11.48
CA LEU A 521 -5.08 7.28 10.92
C LEU A 521 -5.80 6.81 9.65
N GLY A 522 -5.02 6.29 8.70
CA GLY A 522 -5.47 5.76 7.42
C GLY A 522 -4.53 4.67 6.87
N THR A 523 -4.63 4.39 5.57
CA THR A 523 -3.66 3.61 4.79
C THR A 523 -2.99 4.51 3.75
N HIS A 524 -2.09 3.93 2.95
CA HIS A 524 -1.48 4.57 1.78
C HIS A 524 -2.49 4.91 0.66
N ASP A 525 -3.70 4.35 0.71
CA ASP A 525 -4.81 4.64 -0.20
C ASP A 525 -5.69 5.80 0.27
N LEU A 526 -5.54 6.23 1.52
CA LEU A 526 -6.43 7.19 2.16
C LEU A 526 -5.74 8.54 2.34
N PRO A 527 -6.49 9.65 2.36
CA PRO A 527 -5.92 10.99 2.45
C PRO A 527 -5.04 11.19 3.69
N THR A 528 -3.98 11.98 3.56
CA THR A 528 -3.15 12.42 4.69
C THR A 528 -3.86 13.53 5.49
N VAL A 529 -3.37 13.80 6.70
CA VAL A 529 -3.83 14.95 7.51
C VAL A 529 -3.68 16.26 6.73
N ALA A 530 -2.56 16.49 6.04
CA ALA A 530 -2.35 17.74 5.28
C ALA A 530 -3.26 17.82 4.04
N GLY A 531 -3.45 16.72 3.32
CA GLY A 531 -4.38 16.62 2.20
C GLY A 531 -5.80 17.07 2.59
N ILE A 532 -6.30 16.57 3.72
CA ILE A 532 -7.62 16.95 4.26
C ILE A 532 -7.63 18.34 4.89
N TRP A 533 -6.66 18.66 5.74
CA TRP A 533 -6.68 19.88 6.55
C TRP A 533 -6.49 21.16 5.74
N THR A 534 -5.72 21.11 4.64
CA THR A 534 -5.59 22.24 3.71
C THR A 534 -6.46 22.12 2.46
N ARG A 535 -7.33 21.11 2.39
CA ARG A 535 -8.21 20.82 1.22
C ARG A 535 -7.43 20.67 -0.10
N SER A 536 -6.29 19.98 -0.03
CA SER A 536 -5.39 19.68 -1.16
C SER A 536 -5.49 18.23 -1.66
N GLU A 537 -6.19 17.35 -0.93
CA GLU A 537 -6.57 16.02 -1.39
C GLU A 537 -7.37 16.11 -2.71
N PRO A 538 -6.94 15.46 -3.82
CA PRO A 538 -7.59 15.58 -5.12
C PRO A 538 -9.06 15.13 -5.12
N GLU A 539 -9.44 14.15 -4.30
CA GLU A 539 -10.84 13.78 -4.12
C GLU A 539 -11.57 14.75 -3.20
N HIS A 540 -11.97 15.90 -3.75
CA HIS A 540 -12.66 16.99 -3.04
C HIS A 540 -13.83 16.53 -2.14
N ARG A 541 -14.53 15.45 -2.51
CA ARG A 541 -15.60 14.84 -1.70
C ARG A 541 -15.14 14.41 -0.30
N LEU A 542 -13.87 14.07 -0.11
CA LEU A 542 -13.28 13.63 1.15
C LEU A 542 -12.93 14.80 2.08
N HIS A 543 -12.97 16.06 1.62
CA HIS A 543 -12.64 17.24 2.44
C HIS A 543 -13.56 17.42 3.66
N HIS A 544 -14.72 16.75 3.70
CA HIS A 544 -15.58 16.69 4.89
C HIS A 544 -14.89 16.04 6.10
N LEU A 545 -13.88 15.17 5.89
CA LEU A 545 -13.09 14.55 6.95
C LEU A 545 -12.34 15.58 7.82
N ARG A 546 -12.21 16.84 7.36
CA ARG A 546 -11.65 17.94 8.16
C ARG A 546 -12.48 18.23 9.41
N GLU A 547 -13.81 18.05 9.35
CA GLU A 547 -14.66 18.15 10.55
C GLU A 547 -14.31 17.09 11.59
N LYS A 548 -13.94 15.89 11.14
CA LYS A 548 -13.49 14.78 12.01
C LYS A 548 -12.18 15.11 12.71
N LEU A 549 -11.23 15.71 12.01
CA LEU A 549 -9.98 16.22 12.59
C LEU A 549 -10.24 17.31 13.63
N VAL A 550 -11.13 18.27 13.37
CA VAL A 550 -11.52 19.32 14.33
C VAL A 550 -12.19 18.71 15.56
N GLN A 551 -13.09 17.74 15.39
CA GLN A 551 -13.78 17.07 16.51
C GLN A 551 -12.83 16.22 17.38
N LEU A 552 -11.85 15.55 16.78
CA LEU A 552 -10.90 14.69 17.49
C LEU A 552 -9.78 15.47 18.19
N THR A 553 -9.28 16.55 17.57
CA THR A 553 -8.14 17.32 18.11
C THR A 553 -8.53 18.57 18.89
N ARG A 554 -9.72 19.14 18.62
CA ARG A 554 -10.19 20.45 19.13
C ARG A 554 -9.28 21.64 18.79
N LEU A 555 -8.40 21.49 17.80
CA LEU A 555 -7.47 22.54 17.37
C LEU A 555 -8.16 23.59 16.48
N PRO A 556 -7.75 24.87 16.55
CA PRO A 556 -8.20 25.91 15.64
C PRO A 556 -7.89 25.59 14.17
N GLU A 557 -8.76 26.01 13.24
CA GLU A 557 -8.58 25.78 11.80
C GLU A 557 -7.27 26.33 11.20
N SER A 558 -6.64 27.29 11.88
CA SER A 558 -5.36 27.91 11.50
C SER A 558 -4.12 27.14 11.96
N THR A 559 -4.28 26.05 12.73
CA THR A 559 -3.16 25.23 13.21
C THR A 559 -2.45 24.52 12.04
N PRO A 560 -1.10 24.48 12.00
CA PRO A 560 -0.35 23.78 10.96
C PRO A 560 -0.72 22.29 10.85
N PRO A 561 -0.74 21.69 9.64
CA PRO A 561 -1.14 20.29 9.45
C PRO A 561 -0.34 19.28 10.28
N VAL A 562 0.96 19.50 10.46
CA VAL A 562 1.83 18.62 11.25
C VAL A 562 1.46 18.63 12.75
N ASP A 563 1.03 19.76 13.30
CA ASP A 563 0.56 19.86 14.69
C ASP A 563 -0.77 19.10 14.87
N VAL A 564 -1.66 19.14 13.86
CA VAL A 564 -2.89 18.35 13.84
C VAL A 564 -2.59 16.86 13.77
N ALA A 565 -1.62 16.45 12.94
CA ALA A 565 -1.17 15.07 12.86
C ALA A 565 -0.60 14.57 14.19
N VAL A 566 0.31 15.33 14.81
CA VAL A 566 0.86 15.05 16.14
C VAL A 566 -0.26 14.89 17.17
N ALA A 567 -1.27 15.76 17.16
CA ALA A 567 -2.41 15.68 18.09
C ALA A 567 -3.29 14.44 17.86
N VAL A 568 -3.56 14.03 16.61
CA VAL A 568 -4.28 12.77 16.34
C VAL A 568 -3.46 11.57 16.80
N TYR A 569 -2.15 11.55 16.54
CA TYR A 569 -1.30 10.46 17.00
C TYR A 569 -1.13 10.41 18.52
N ALA A 570 -1.23 11.53 19.23
CA ALA A 570 -1.34 11.55 20.69
C ALA A 570 -2.63 10.89 21.20
N GLN A 571 -3.77 11.09 20.52
CA GLN A 571 -5.03 10.39 20.83
C GLN A 571 -4.98 8.88 20.51
N LEU A 572 -4.29 8.49 19.43
CA LEU A 572 -4.05 7.07 19.13
C LEU A 572 -3.10 6.43 20.16
N ALA A 573 -2.08 7.17 20.61
CA ALA A 573 -1.14 6.72 21.63
C ALA A 573 -1.85 6.36 22.95
N SER A 574 -2.79 7.18 23.43
CA SER A 574 -3.59 6.91 24.64
C SER A 574 -4.62 5.78 24.47
N GLY A 575 -4.97 5.42 23.23
CA GLY A 575 -6.00 4.42 22.91
C GLY A 575 -5.77 3.00 23.43
N ARG A 576 -6.84 2.20 23.42
CA ARG A 576 -6.86 0.79 23.83
C ARG A 576 -6.22 -0.23 22.86
N PRO A 577 -6.23 -0.03 21.52
CA PRO A 577 -5.64 -0.99 20.58
C PRO A 577 -4.17 -1.28 20.88
N ARG A 578 -3.79 -2.57 20.80
CA ARG A 578 -2.47 -3.08 21.21
C ARG A 578 -1.32 -2.44 20.45
N ILE A 579 -1.46 -2.27 19.12
CA ILE A 579 -0.45 -1.64 18.27
C ILE A 579 -0.99 -0.32 17.72
N VAL A 580 -0.16 0.72 17.66
CA VAL A 580 -0.42 1.92 16.85
C VAL A 580 0.61 2.02 15.72
N LEU A 581 0.15 2.33 14.51
CA LEU A 581 1.01 2.66 13.38
C LEU A 581 0.82 4.13 12.98
N ALA A 582 1.93 4.86 12.90
CA ALA A 582 1.95 6.23 12.40
C ALA A 582 2.46 6.29 10.95
N SER A 583 1.79 7.05 10.10
CA SER A 583 2.24 7.32 8.72
C SER A 583 3.42 8.29 8.75
N MET A 584 4.40 8.06 7.88
CA MET A 584 5.51 8.99 7.70
C MET A 584 5.08 10.23 6.93
N GLU A 585 4.14 10.07 5.99
CA GLU A 585 3.53 11.14 5.22
C GLU A 585 2.87 12.17 6.16
N ASP A 586 2.07 11.72 7.13
CA ASP A 586 1.49 12.61 8.15
C ASP A 586 2.55 13.26 9.05
N ALA A 587 3.56 12.50 9.48
CA ALA A 587 4.59 12.97 10.41
C ALA A 587 5.52 14.04 9.81
N LEU A 588 5.62 14.11 8.48
CA LEU A 588 6.33 15.12 7.71
C LEU A 588 5.38 16.18 7.09
N GLY A 589 4.07 16.10 7.34
CA GLY A 589 3.06 17.04 6.81
C GLY A 589 2.84 16.95 5.30
N VAL A 590 3.10 15.79 4.67
CA VAL A 590 2.96 15.57 3.23
C VAL A 590 1.50 15.67 2.80
N HIS A 591 1.24 16.42 1.74
CA HIS A 591 -0.11 16.68 1.23
C HIS A 591 -0.67 15.52 0.40
N GLU A 592 0.18 14.83 -0.35
CA GLU A 592 -0.20 13.76 -1.27
C GLU A 592 -0.20 12.40 -0.58
N ARG A 593 -1.26 11.61 -0.76
CA ARG A 593 -1.27 10.18 -0.39
C ARG A 593 -0.45 9.36 -1.40
N PRO A 594 0.16 8.22 -1.00
CA PRO A 594 0.95 7.39 -1.91
C PRO A 594 0.19 6.77 -3.09
N ASN A 595 -1.12 6.53 -2.95
CA ASN A 595 -1.98 5.90 -3.94
C ASN A 595 -3.38 6.52 -3.95
N VAL A 596 -3.99 6.66 -5.13
CA VAL A 596 -5.40 7.02 -5.35
C VAL A 596 -6.08 5.85 -6.07
N PRO A 597 -6.74 4.93 -5.34
CA PRO A 597 -7.34 3.75 -5.94
C PRO A 597 -8.35 4.08 -7.06
N GLY A 598 -8.32 3.28 -8.12
CA GLY A 598 -9.13 3.49 -9.32
C GLY A 598 -8.52 4.43 -10.37
N THR A 599 -7.32 4.97 -10.14
CA THR A 599 -6.54 5.71 -11.15
C THR A 599 -5.35 4.89 -11.66
N VAL A 600 -4.90 5.19 -12.87
CA VAL A 600 -3.74 4.54 -13.53
C VAL A 600 -2.68 5.58 -13.87
N ASP A 601 -3.04 6.58 -14.68
CA ASP A 601 -2.14 7.63 -15.18
C ASP A 601 -2.52 9.03 -14.64
N GLU A 602 -3.71 9.17 -14.03
CA GLU A 602 -4.25 10.43 -13.51
C GLU A 602 -3.54 10.91 -12.23
N PHE A 603 -2.85 10.01 -11.54
CA PHE A 603 -2.08 10.29 -10.33
C PHE A 603 -0.77 9.48 -10.34
N PRO A 604 0.37 10.00 -9.84
CA PRO A 604 1.65 9.30 -9.78
C PRO A 604 1.70 8.22 -8.67
N ASN A 605 0.77 7.27 -8.73
CA ASN A 605 0.60 6.18 -7.78
C ASN A 605 1.92 5.42 -7.57
N TRP A 606 2.31 5.22 -6.31
CA TRP A 606 3.54 4.50 -5.91
C TRP A 606 4.86 5.12 -6.39
N ARG A 607 4.82 6.32 -6.97
CA ARG A 607 5.97 7.04 -7.54
C ARG A 607 6.34 8.32 -6.80
N LEU A 608 5.66 8.67 -5.71
CA LEU A 608 6.03 9.81 -4.88
C LEU A 608 6.99 9.39 -3.76
N ALA A 609 8.19 9.97 -3.76
CA ALA A 609 9.11 9.94 -2.64
C ALA A 609 8.70 10.95 -1.55
N LEU A 610 9.16 10.70 -0.32
CA LEU A 610 9.05 11.65 0.77
C LEU A 610 9.84 12.94 0.44
N PRO A 611 9.41 14.11 0.93
CA PRO A 611 10.04 15.40 0.59
C PRO A 611 11.40 15.63 1.25
N GLN A 612 11.80 14.76 2.17
CA GLN A 612 13.02 14.85 2.98
C GLN A 612 13.81 13.54 2.86
N THR A 613 15.14 13.62 2.95
CA THR A 613 16.01 12.45 3.02
C THR A 613 16.00 11.83 4.42
N LEU A 614 16.42 10.58 4.56
CA LEU A 614 16.55 9.93 5.88
C LEU A 614 17.39 10.75 6.86
N GLU A 615 18.44 11.42 6.40
CA GLU A 615 19.21 12.37 7.18
C GLU A 615 18.36 13.47 7.85
N GLU A 616 17.34 13.97 7.15
CA GLU A 616 16.45 15.03 7.64
C GLU A 616 15.20 14.50 8.37
N ILE A 617 14.72 13.30 8.01
CA ILE A 617 13.60 12.62 8.67
C ILE A 617 13.99 12.23 10.11
N GLU A 618 15.23 11.80 10.31
CA GLU A 618 15.78 11.44 11.64
C GLU A 618 15.82 12.62 12.63
N GLU A 619 15.65 13.87 12.15
CA GLU A 619 15.66 15.12 12.91
C GLU A 619 14.32 15.90 12.85
N ALA A 620 13.32 15.42 12.11
CA ALA A 620 12.08 16.17 11.84
C ALA A 620 11.15 16.31 13.07
N ASP A 621 10.66 17.52 13.33
CA ASP A 621 9.89 17.87 14.53
C ASP A 621 8.63 16.99 14.75
N GLY A 622 7.79 16.85 13.72
CA GLY A 622 6.58 16.02 13.79
C GLY A 622 6.89 14.54 14.09
N VAL A 623 7.92 14.01 13.44
CA VAL A 623 8.44 12.64 13.66
C VAL A 623 8.92 12.44 15.10
N LEU A 624 9.72 13.37 15.62
CA LEU A 624 10.23 13.34 17.00
C LEU A 624 9.11 13.50 18.04
N ARG A 625 8.14 14.38 17.80
CA ARG A 625 7.00 14.62 18.70
C ARG A 625 6.03 13.44 18.73
N ILE A 626 5.72 12.82 17.60
CA ILE A 626 4.93 11.58 17.55
C ILE A 626 5.63 10.47 18.35
N ALA A 627 6.93 10.26 18.15
CA ALA A 627 7.70 9.29 18.92
C ALA A 627 7.70 9.58 20.44
N ALA A 628 7.78 10.87 20.82
CA ALA A 628 7.67 11.29 22.22
C ALA A 628 6.30 11.00 22.83
N HIS A 629 5.20 11.27 22.12
CA HIS A 629 3.84 10.93 22.57
C HIS A 629 3.62 9.42 22.72
N MET A 630 4.11 8.60 21.78
CA MET A 630 4.02 7.13 21.89
C MET A 630 4.77 6.62 23.12
N ARG A 631 6.00 7.11 23.35
CA ARG A 631 6.81 6.77 24.52
C ARG A 631 6.15 7.21 25.84
N ALA A 632 5.59 8.42 25.88
CA ALA A 632 4.87 8.95 27.05
C ALA A 632 3.59 8.14 27.37
N ALA A 633 2.94 7.58 26.34
CA ALA A 633 1.80 6.68 26.50
C ALA A 633 2.19 5.21 26.76
N GLY A 634 3.48 4.91 27.00
CA GLY A 634 3.97 3.56 27.26
C GLY A 634 3.68 2.57 26.13
N ARG A 635 4.08 2.91 24.90
CA ARG A 635 4.01 2.04 23.71
C ARG A 635 5.39 1.65 23.20
#